data_AF-A0AAD6F750-F1
#
_entry.id   AF-A0AAD6F750-F1
#
_cell.length_a   1.000
_cell.length_b   1.000
_cell.length_c   1.000
_cell.angle_alpha   90.00
_cell.angle_beta   90.00
_cell.angle_gamma   90.00
#
_symmetry.space_group_name_H-M   'P 1'
#
loop_
_entity.id
_entity.type
_entity.pdbx_description
1 polymer ?
#
loop_
_entity_poly.entity_id
_entity_poly.type
_entity_poly.pdbx_seq_one_letter_code
_entity_poly.pdbx_strand_id
1 'polypeptide(L)'
;MPPKKVQMDSKEGKPEEDLVSLAQVTELLNQQKDMFTALLQQQQKNFRGFVKIIMDSTNTRLDAITRKVQEIRSSIQFTQKDADDMKTQNVKQSVHCKSMQADILKNSDGLSAVTDKMEYAEGQSRKSNVVLDGIGEEPGETWAQTEEKVKDILVDKLKLQRGIEIERAHRTGKPAANNTRPIVVKFLRENTFIFEMAAQQKASSSSSEQHVVKPGEVPCDICTGTRLKALKSCLACLESYCETHLEPHLTRAGLKKHQLIDPEENLKGRVCVKHDKLLELFCKTDQVCVCKRCSVSDHKTHDVVPLKEGYEGKKAELGKTEAETQQMIQKRRLKIEEMNRSVELSKEGADREIADGVQVFTALKESVERSHAELIDTIKEKQRETEEQAEGFIKELEQEISELKKRSSEVEQLSRSEDQLHLLQSFTSLNAAPPTKNWTEVRVRPSFEGTVRRAVTQLEETLSQLFAEVELKRVQQDEVEVTLDPDTAHPQLILSDDGKQVQHGGLKKKNLPDNPERFDQCPCVLAKQSFSSGRFYYEVQVEGKTQWDLGVARESINRKGKITPSPQDGYWTIWLRNENKYSACAVPSVRLSLTSQPEKVGVFVDYEEGLVSFYDVDAAALIYSFTGCCFKEKLYPYFSPRPNYGGKNSAPLIISPVNQTE
;
A
#
# COMPACT_ATOMS: atom_id res chain seq x y z
N MET A 1 0.50 -73.19 -29.84
CA MET A 1 1.63 -72.68 -29.04
C MET A 1 2.68 -72.06 -29.96
N PRO A 2 3.57 -71.16 -29.47
CA PRO A 2 3.82 -69.90 -30.17
C PRO A 2 5.07 -69.84 -31.07
N PRO A 3 5.13 -68.87 -32.01
CA PRO A 3 6.36 -68.47 -32.69
C PRO A 3 7.32 -67.72 -31.74
N LYS A 4 8.62 -67.69 -32.09
CA LYS A 4 9.69 -67.04 -31.31
C LYS A 4 10.06 -65.65 -31.84
N LYS A 5 10.63 -64.82 -30.95
CA LYS A 5 11.23 -63.50 -31.26
C LYS A 5 12.58 -63.63 -31.98
N VAL A 6 12.83 -62.78 -32.97
CA VAL A 6 14.09 -62.04 -33.28
C VAL A 6 13.59 -60.78 -34.03
N GLN A 7 13.51 -59.57 -33.46
CA GLN A 7 14.58 -58.63 -33.05
C GLN A 7 15.41 -58.09 -34.23
N MET A 8 15.10 -56.86 -34.66
CA MET A 8 15.95 -56.05 -35.54
C MET A 8 16.33 -54.77 -34.80
N ASP A 9 17.62 -54.44 -34.75
CA ASP A 9 18.10 -53.19 -34.17
C ASP A 9 18.02 -52.06 -35.20
N SER A 10 17.32 -50.98 -34.86
CA SER A 10 17.30 -49.72 -35.62
C SER A 10 18.20 -48.70 -34.93
N LYS A 11 19.46 -48.58 -35.38
CA LYS A 11 20.35 -47.48 -34.98
C LYS A 11 20.08 -46.24 -35.85
N GLU A 12 19.14 -45.42 -35.43
CA GLU A 12 19.03 -44.04 -35.93
C GLU A 12 20.10 -43.17 -35.25
N GLY A 13 21.04 -42.66 -36.04
CA GLY A 13 21.92 -41.57 -35.61
C GLY A 13 21.20 -40.24 -35.82
N LYS A 14 20.89 -39.54 -34.74
CA LYS A 14 20.41 -38.15 -34.82
C LYS A 14 21.56 -37.21 -35.23
N PRO A 15 21.30 -36.19 -36.06
CA PRO A 15 22.08 -34.96 -36.02
C PRO A 15 21.79 -34.23 -34.70
N GLU A 16 22.84 -33.73 -34.04
CA GLU A 16 22.69 -32.72 -32.99
C GLU A 16 22.67 -31.34 -33.64
N GLU A 17 21.49 -30.70 -33.67
CA GLU A 17 21.33 -29.27 -33.90
C GLU A 17 20.73 -28.65 -32.64
N ASP A 18 21.28 -27.52 -32.16
CA ASP A 18 20.91 -26.86 -30.91
C ASP A 18 19.54 -26.13 -30.98
N LEU A 19 18.48 -26.90 -31.22
CA LEU A 19 17.11 -26.48 -30.98
C LEU A 19 16.84 -26.52 -29.47
N VAL A 20 16.82 -25.34 -28.83
CA VAL A 20 16.38 -25.20 -27.43
C VAL A 20 15.01 -25.85 -27.28
N SER A 21 14.98 -26.96 -26.54
CA SER A 21 13.82 -27.83 -26.47
C SER A 21 12.65 -27.15 -25.75
N LEU A 22 11.42 -27.57 -26.07
CA LEU A 22 10.23 -27.11 -25.35
C LEU A 22 10.37 -27.36 -23.83
N ALA A 23 11.08 -28.42 -23.43
CA ALA A 23 11.45 -28.67 -22.05
C ALA A 23 12.35 -27.56 -21.48
N GLN A 24 13.43 -27.15 -22.15
CA GLN A 24 14.30 -26.05 -21.71
C GLN A 24 13.59 -24.69 -21.67
N VAL A 25 12.65 -24.41 -22.58
CA VAL A 25 11.82 -23.19 -22.51
C VAL A 25 10.86 -23.25 -21.32
N THR A 26 10.26 -24.42 -21.05
CA THR A 26 9.40 -24.63 -19.86
C THR A 26 10.20 -24.56 -18.56
N GLU A 27 11.43 -25.08 -18.56
CA GLU A 27 12.40 -25.00 -17.45
C GLU A 27 12.74 -23.53 -17.15
N LEU A 28 13.04 -22.72 -18.17
CA LEU A 28 13.31 -21.28 -18.02
C LEU A 28 12.07 -20.50 -17.53
N LEU A 29 10.88 -20.80 -18.05
CA LEU A 29 9.64 -20.18 -17.57
C LEU A 29 9.31 -20.57 -16.13
N ASN A 30 9.56 -21.82 -15.72
CA ASN A 30 9.43 -22.26 -14.33
C ASN A 30 10.48 -21.57 -13.43
N GLN A 31 11.75 -21.50 -13.85
CA GLN A 31 12.79 -20.78 -13.10
C GLN A 31 12.46 -19.28 -12.97
N GLN A 32 11.89 -18.65 -14.00
CA GLN A 32 11.46 -17.25 -13.95
C GLN A 32 10.24 -17.09 -13.02
N LYS A 33 9.28 -18.00 -13.06
CA LYS A 33 8.13 -18.05 -12.14
C LYS A 33 8.56 -18.27 -10.68
N ASP A 34 9.51 -19.16 -10.44
CA ASP A 34 10.05 -19.44 -9.11
C ASP A 34 10.88 -18.25 -8.60
N MET A 35 11.62 -17.56 -9.47
CA MET A 35 12.30 -16.31 -9.16
C MET A 35 11.31 -15.19 -8.79
N PHE A 36 10.23 -14.99 -9.56
CA PHE A 36 9.16 -14.05 -9.20
C PHE A 36 8.43 -14.44 -7.91
N THR A 37 8.19 -15.74 -7.70
CA THR A 37 7.57 -16.26 -6.46
C THR A 37 8.47 -16.02 -5.25
N ALA A 38 9.78 -16.25 -5.39
CA ALA A 38 10.76 -15.94 -4.36
C ALA A 38 10.89 -14.43 -4.10
N LEU A 39 10.80 -13.60 -5.14
CA LEU A 39 10.78 -12.14 -5.02
C LEU A 39 9.53 -11.66 -4.26
N LEU A 40 8.35 -12.17 -4.61
CA LEU A 40 7.08 -11.88 -3.92
C LEU A 40 7.10 -12.38 -2.46
N GLN A 41 7.60 -13.58 -2.20
CA GLN A 41 7.77 -14.08 -0.83
C GLN A 41 8.77 -13.23 -0.04
N GLN A 42 9.87 -12.78 -0.66
CA GLN A 42 10.83 -11.89 -0.02
C GLN A 42 10.23 -10.51 0.25
N GLN A 43 9.43 -9.94 -0.66
CA GLN A 43 8.71 -8.69 -0.41
C GLN A 43 7.64 -8.84 0.67
N GLN A 44 6.86 -9.93 0.66
CA GLN A 44 5.89 -10.22 1.72
C GLN A 44 6.58 -10.41 3.09
N LYS A 45 7.78 -10.99 3.11
CA LYS A 45 8.63 -11.15 4.31
C LYS A 45 9.25 -9.83 4.76
N ASN A 46 9.70 -8.98 3.82
CA ASN A 46 10.17 -7.62 4.09
C ASN A 46 9.04 -6.78 4.71
N PHE A 47 7.86 -6.77 4.08
CA PHE A 47 6.69 -6.04 4.54
C PHE A 47 6.19 -6.55 5.90
N ARG A 48 6.08 -7.87 6.09
CA ARG A 48 5.74 -8.46 7.40
C ARG A 48 6.80 -8.11 8.47
N GLY A 49 8.08 -8.05 8.09
CA GLY A 49 9.17 -7.57 8.95
C GLY A 49 9.03 -6.10 9.32
N PHE A 50 8.74 -5.23 8.36
CA PHE A 50 8.51 -3.80 8.55
C PHE A 50 7.29 -3.52 9.45
N VAL A 51 6.15 -4.15 9.15
CA VAL A 51 4.94 -4.10 9.99
C VAL A 51 5.24 -4.61 11.41
N LYS A 52 5.98 -5.72 11.55
CA LYS A 52 6.40 -6.19 12.87
C LYS A 52 7.31 -5.18 13.60
N ILE A 53 8.28 -4.57 12.94
CA ILE A 53 9.15 -3.54 13.54
C ILE A 53 8.32 -2.34 14.01
N ILE A 54 7.32 -1.92 13.23
CA ILE A 54 6.38 -0.86 13.63
C ILE A 54 5.54 -1.30 14.83
N MET A 55 4.98 -2.52 14.84
CA MET A 55 4.21 -3.04 15.96
C MET A 55 5.05 -3.17 17.24
N ASP A 56 6.24 -3.78 17.17
CA ASP A 56 7.14 -3.96 18.30
C ASP A 56 7.62 -2.59 18.86
N SER A 57 7.92 -1.62 17.99
CA SER A 57 8.25 -0.24 18.37
C SER A 57 7.05 0.48 19.02
N THR A 58 5.85 0.32 18.47
CA THR A 58 4.62 0.92 19.00
C THR A 58 4.24 0.32 20.34
N ASN A 59 4.33 -0.99 20.50
CA ASN A 59 4.13 -1.70 21.77
C ASN A 59 5.17 -1.24 22.81
N THR A 60 6.45 -1.15 22.43
CA THR A 60 7.52 -0.66 23.34
C THR A 60 7.25 0.79 23.80
N ARG A 61 6.73 1.64 22.91
CA ARG A 61 6.30 3.00 23.25
C ARG A 61 5.05 3.01 24.13
N LEU A 62 4.09 2.12 23.88
CA LEU A 62 2.86 1.97 24.68
C LEU A 62 3.18 1.48 26.10
N ASP A 63 4.09 0.53 26.26
CA ASP A 63 4.60 0.06 27.56
C ASP A 63 5.34 1.17 28.31
N ALA A 64 6.17 1.96 27.60
CA ALA A 64 6.87 3.10 28.20
C ALA A 64 5.90 4.22 28.63
N ILE A 65 4.85 4.49 27.85
CA ILE A 65 3.78 5.41 28.22
C ILE A 65 3.00 4.87 29.42
N THR A 66 2.60 3.60 29.39
CA THR A 66 1.86 2.94 30.49
C THR A 66 2.65 3.00 31.80
N ARG A 67 3.96 2.71 31.75
CA ARG A 67 4.86 2.83 32.90
C ARG A 67 4.94 4.26 33.42
N LYS A 68 5.12 5.26 32.55
CA LYS A 68 5.11 6.68 32.94
C LYS A 68 3.77 7.14 33.52
N VAL A 69 2.65 6.69 32.97
CA VAL A 69 1.31 6.97 33.52
C VAL A 69 1.16 6.37 34.92
N GLN A 70 1.72 5.19 35.16
CA GLN A 70 1.70 4.54 36.47
C GLN A 70 2.66 5.21 37.48
N GLU A 71 3.85 5.64 37.04
CA GLU A 71 4.77 6.49 37.83
C GLU A 71 4.12 7.83 38.22
N ILE A 72 3.51 8.53 37.26
CA ILE A 72 2.76 9.78 37.48
C ILE A 72 1.60 9.54 38.44
N ARG A 73 0.84 8.46 38.28
CA ARG A 73 -0.25 8.09 39.20
C ARG A 73 0.25 7.86 40.62
N SER A 74 1.38 7.18 40.79
CA SER A 74 2.01 6.98 42.11
C SER A 74 2.53 8.28 42.72
N SER A 75 3.13 9.16 41.90
CA SER A 75 3.58 10.49 42.33
C SER A 75 2.40 11.40 42.72
N ILE A 76 1.29 11.36 41.99
CA ILE A 76 0.05 12.07 42.33
C ILE A 76 -0.51 11.52 43.65
N GLN A 77 -0.58 10.20 43.86
CA GLN A 77 -1.03 9.64 45.14
C GLN A 77 -0.13 10.04 46.32
N PHE A 78 1.18 10.14 46.11
CA PHE A 78 2.12 10.64 47.12
C PHE A 78 1.87 12.13 47.42
N THR A 79 1.81 12.98 46.40
CA THR A 79 1.57 14.43 46.54
C THR A 79 0.19 14.74 47.12
N GLN A 80 -0.83 13.94 46.81
CA GLN A 80 -2.17 14.00 47.40
C GLN A 80 -2.11 13.71 48.90
N LYS A 81 -1.36 12.67 49.30
CA LYS A 81 -1.16 12.35 50.72
C LYS A 81 -0.39 13.46 51.44
N ASP A 82 0.69 13.97 50.86
CA ASP A 82 1.44 15.09 51.42
C ASP A 82 0.58 16.34 51.56
N ALA A 83 -0.34 16.60 50.61
CA ALA A 83 -1.30 17.70 50.69
C ALA A 83 -2.34 17.49 51.82
N ASP A 84 -2.83 16.27 52.03
CA ASP A 84 -3.77 15.96 53.13
C ASP A 84 -3.08 15.95 54.51
N ASP A 85 -1.82 15.48 54.58
CA ASP A 85 -0.97 15.57 55.78
C ASP A 85 -0.61 17.04 56.08
N MET A 86 -0.23 17.85 55.07
CA MET A 86 -0.05 19.30 55.20
C MET A 86 -1.33 20.01 55.63
N LYS A 87 -2.50 19.64 55.08
CA LYS A 87 -3.80 20.20 55.47
C LYS A 87 -4.13 19.86 56.92
N THR A 88 -3.85 18.64 57.35
CA THR A 88 -3.98 18.19 58.75
C THR A 88 -3.01 18.94 59.67
N GLN A 89 -1.77 19.17 59.24
CA GLN A 89 -0.78 19.94 59.97
C GLN A 89 -1.15 21.43 60.02
N ASN A 90 -1.71 22.00 58.95
CA ASN A 90 -2.18 23.38 58.91
C ASN A 90 -3.41 23.59 59.81
N VAL A 91 -4.32 22.61 59.90
CA VAL A 91 -5.39 22.63 60.93
C VAL A 91 -4.80 22.59 62.34
N LYS A 92 -3.82 21.72 62.63
CA LYS A 92 -3.12 21.69 63.93
C LYS A 92 -2.38 22.99 64.22
N GLN A 93 -1.70 23.57 63.24
CA GLN A 93 -1.02 24.85 63.34
C GLN A 93 -2.00 26.01 63.47
N SER A 94 -3.19 25.96 62.86
CA SER A 94 -4.26 26.95 63.05
C SER A 94 -4.81 26.90 64.47
N VAL A 95 -5.03 25.71 65.03
CA VAL A 95 -5.41 25.54 66.45
C VAL A 95 -4.29 26.02 67.38
N HIS A 96 -3.03 25.67 67.09
CA HIS A 96 -1.89 26.13 67.89
C HIS A 96 -1.67 27.64 67.77
N CYS A 97 -1.83 28.23 66.58
CA CYS A 97 -1.79 29.68 66.38
C CYS A 97 -2.95 30.38 67.07
N LYS A 98 -4.15 29.79 67.14
CA LYS A 98 -5.26 30.32 67.95
C LYS A 98 -4.97 30.24 69.45
N SER A 99 -4.33 29.18 69.93
CA SER A 99 -3.83 29.10 71.31
C SER A 99 -2.77 30.17 71.55
N MET A 100 -1.72 30.21 70.72
CA MET A 100 -0.66 31.22 70.78
C MET A 100 -1.22 32.64 70.62
N GLN A 101 -2.30 32.86 69.88
CA GLN A 101 -2.93 34.17 69.74
C GLN A 101 -3.75 34.52 70.98
N ALA A 102 -4.38 33.56 71.65
CA ALA A 102 -4.99 33.76 72.98
C ALA A 102 -3.92 33.97 74.07
N ASP A 103 -2.79 33.27 74.00
CA ASP A 103 -1.64 33.46 74.88
C ASP A 103 -0.90 34.77 74.59
N ILE A 104 -0.82 35.21 73.32
CA ILE A 104 -0.30 36.52 72.91
C ILE A 104 -1.27 37.62 73.31
N LEU A 105 -2.59 37.44 73.21
CA LEU A 105 -3.58 38.38 73.74
C LEU A 105 -3.44 38.49 75.26
N LYS A 106 -3.46 37.38 75.99
CA LYS A 106 -3.26 37.36 77.44
C LYS A 106 -1.89 37.91 77.87
N ASN A 107 -0.84 37.66 77.09
CA ASN A 107 0.48 38.26 77.30
C ASN A 107 0.56 39.69 76.76
N SER A 108 -0.39 40.17 75.96
CA SER A 108 -0.53 41.57 75.51
C SER A 108 -1.37 42.37 76.49
N ASP A 109 -2.34 41.75 77.17
CA ASP A 109 -3.04 42.30 78.33
C ASP A 109 -2.06 42.33 79.52
N GLY A 110 -1.28 41.26 79.69
CA GLY A 110 -0.18 41.18 80.65
C GLY A 110 0.97 42.13 80.33
N LEU A 111 1.34 42.29 79.06
CA LEU A 111 2.33 43.27 78.61
C LEU A 111 1.74 44.68 78.62
N SER A 112 0.45 44.90 78.44
CA SER A 112 -0.20 46.19 78.69
C SER A 112 -0.09 46.49 80.17
N ALA A 113 -0.58 45.61 81.06
CA ALA A 113 -0.47 45.79 82.50
C ALA A 113 0.98 45.82 83.04
N VAL A 114 1.98 45.39 82.25
CA VAL A 114 3.42 45.55 82.54
C VAL A 114 3.99 46.79 81.85
N THR A 115 3.42 47.27 80.74
CA THR A 115 3.76 48.52 80.02
C THR A 115 3.10 49.72 80.66
N ASP A 116 1.94 49.61 81.31
CA ASP A 116 1.41 50.61 82.23
C ASP A 116 2.38 50.76 83.41
N LYS A 117 2.86 49.62 83.94
CA LYS A 117 3.91 49.58 84.99
C LYS A 117 5.28 50.01 84.45
N MET A 118 5.57 49.87 83.16
CA MET A 118 6.83 50.27 82.54
C MET A 118 6.80 51.70 82.04
N GLU A 119 5.70 52.29 81.61
CA GLU A 119 5.59 53.73 81.39
C GLU A 119 5.61 54.45 82.76
N TYR A 120 5.06 53.81 83.80
CA TYR A 120 5.24 54.23 85.19
C TYR A 120 6.71 54.10 85.69
N ALA A 121 7.47 53.08 85.24
CA ALA A 121 8.87 52.81 85.65
C ALA A 121 9.96 53.29 84.67
N GLU A 122 9.59 53.68 83.45
CA GLU A 122 10.46 54.05 82.31
C GLU A 122 10.11 55.47 81.82
N GLY A 123 8.89 55.96 82.04
CA GLY A 123 8.66 57.37 82.35
C GLY A 123 9.37 57.82 83.64
N GLN A 124 9.84 56.87 84.45
CA GLN A 124 10.83 57.05 85.53
C GLN A 124 12.30 56.85 85.10
N SER A 125 12.61 56.37 83.88
CA SER A 125 13.97 55.91 83.49
C SER A 125 14.50 56.38 82.12
N ARG A 126 13.73 56.29 81.01
CA ARG A 126 14.10 56.86 79.68
C ARG A 126 13.89 58.37 79.60
N LYS A 127 14.42 59.02 80.63
CA LYS A 127 14.86 60.40 80.62
C LYS A 127 16.43 60.45 80.66
N SER A 128 17.19 59.32 80.55
CA SER A 128 18.69 59.21 80.32
C SER A 128 19.31 57.76 80.00
N ASN A 129 20.26 57.49 79.02
CA ASN A 129 20.83 56.12 78.66
C ASN A 129 22.27 55.90 77.98
N VAL A 130 23.17 54.97 78.46
CA VAL A 130 24.38 54.27 77.79
C VAL A 130 25.08 53.11 78.62
N VAL A 131 25.95 52.19 78.07
CA VAL A 131 26.91 51.24 78.81
C VAL A 131 27.98 50.35 78.01
N LEU A 132 29.31 50.33 78.38
CA LEU A 132 30.43 49.29 78.25
C LEU A 132 31.82 49.63 78.94
N ASP A 133 32.83 50.37 78.37
CA ASP A 133 33.82 51.30 79.08
C ASP A 133 34.40 52.52 78.25
N GLY A 134 34.94 53.62 78.86
CA GLY A 134 35.86 54.59 78.16
C GLY A 134 36.47 55.90 78.77
N ILE A 135 36.06 56.45 79.94
CA ILE A 135 36.49 57.81 80.43
C ILE A 135 37.15 57.76 81.83
N GLY A 136 38.18 58.57 82.12
CA GLY A 136 38.90 58.60 83.42
C GLY A 136 38.10 59.13 84.62
N GLU A 137 38.40 58.64 85.83
CA GLU A 137 37.71 58.91 87.10
C GLU A 137 38.68 59.24 88.27
N GLU A 138 38.42 60.31 89.01
CA GLU A 138 39.27 60.78 90.12
C GLU A 138 38.87 60.23 91.52
N PRO A 139 39.79 60.19 92.51
CA PRO A 139 39.47 59.77 93.87
C PRO A 139 38.46 60.70 94.55
N GLY A 140 37.22 60.22 94.73
CA GLY A 140 36.12 61.03 95.25
C GLY A 140 35.36 61.83 94.19
N GLU A 141 35.49 61.48 92.90
CA GLU A 141 34.81 62.16 91.80
C GLU A 141 33.30 62.27 92.00
N THR A 142 32.80 63.50 91.83
CA THR A 142 31.38 63.83 91.85
C THR A 142 30.77 63.67 90.44
N TRP A 143 29.47 63.35 90.35
CA TRP A 143 28.83 63.02 89.06
C TRP A 143 28.93 64.14 88.02
N ALA A 144 28.95 65.41 88.45
CA ALA A 144 29.12 66.57 87.57
C ALA A 144 30.39 66.47 86.69
N GLN A 145 31.49 66.01 87.29
CA GLN A 145 32.80 65.86 86.63
C GLN A 145 32.84 64.69 85.64
N THR A 146 31.84 63.80 85.65
CA THR A 146 31.72 62.68 84.69
C THR A 146 30.89 63.07 83.46
N GLU A 147 29.85 63.89 83.63
CA GLU A 147 29.01 64.35 82.51
C GLU A 147 29.74 65.34 81.60
N GLU A 148 30.46 66.29 82.21
CA GLU A 148 31.34 67.25 81.54
C GLU A 148 32.31 66.52 80.59
N LYS A 149 33.01 65.49 81.09
CA LYS A 149 33.91 64.64 80.30
C LYS A 149 33.24 63.89 79.14
N VAL A 150 31.95 63.52 79.23
CA VAL A 150 31.22 62.90 78.10
C VAL A 150 30.96 63.92 77.00
N LYS A 151 30.51 65.12 77.38
CA LYS A 151 30.27 66.23 76.45
C LYS A 151 31.58 66.67 75.79
N ASP A 152 32.66 66.79 76.56
CA ASP A 152 34.00 67.05 76.03
C ASP A 152 34.44 65.96 75.06
N ILE A 153 34.36 64.67 75.39
CA ILE A 153 34.81 63.60 74.48
C ILE A 153 33.97 63.53 73.19
N LEU A 154 32.68 63.91 73.24
CA LEU A 154 31.86 64.06 72.04
C LEU A 154 32.31 65.25 71.18
N VAL A 155 32.50 66.41 71.80
CA VAL A 155 32.83 67.69 71.13
C VAL A 155 34.30 67.77 70.68
N ASP A 156 35.21 67.06 71.35
CA ASP A 156 36.63 66.94 71.00
C ASP A 156 36.86 65.80 70.00
N LYS A 157 36.64 64.54 70.40
CA LYS A 157 37.06 63.37 69.59
C LYS A 157 36.15 63.05 68.43
N LEU A 158 34.83 63.12 68.63
CA LEU A 158 33.85 62.97 67.54
C LEU A 158 33.52 64.32 66.88
N LYS A 159 34.17 65.40 67.35
CA LYS A 159 34.01 66.82 67.01
C LYS A 159 32.65 67.45 67.34
N LEU A 160 31.67 66.66 67.78
CA LEU A 160 30.41 66.48 67.06
C LEU A 160 29.82 67.77 66.45
N GLN A 161 30.35 68.12 65.26
CA GLN A 161 29.74 69.03 64.30
C GLN A 161 28.55 68.31 63.60
N ARG A 162 27.70 67.69 64.41
CA ARG A 162 26.84 66.53 64.09
C ARG A 162 25.83 66.35 65.24
N GLY A 163 24.54 66.32 64.95
CA GLY A 163 23.52 65.89 65.92
C GLY A 163 23.55 64.37 66.14
N ILE A 164 24.50 63.88 66.92
CA ILE A 164 24.63 62.46 67.31
C ILE A 164 24.74 62.43 68.84
N GLU A 165 23.62 62.74 69.49
CA GLU A 165 23.54 63.04 70.92
C GLU A 165 23.64 61.78 71.80
N ILE A 166 23.99 61.98 73.08
CA ILE A 166 24.12 60.91 74.09
C ILE A 166 23.36 61.32 75.36
N GLU A 167 22.51 60.40 75.86
CA GLU A 167 21.35 60.73 76.69
C GLU A 167 21.63 60.68 78.21
N ARG A 168 22.56 59.83 78.68
CA ARG A 168 23.11 59.91 80.06
C ARG A 168 24.62 59.89 80.09
N ALA A 169 25.17 60.40 81.18
CA ALA A 169 26.57 60.22 81.55
C ALA A 169 26.69 60.00 83.06
N HIS A 170 26.47 58.77 83.52
CA HIS A 170 26.78 58.39 84.90
C HIS A 170 27.53 57.05 84.95
N ARG A 171 28.42 56.90 85.93
CA ARG A 171 29.23 55.69 86.09
C ARG A 171 28.40 54.55 86.69
N THR A 172 28.12 53.53 85.90
CA THR A 172 27.53 52.28 86.39
C THR A 172 28.63 51.28 86.75
N GLY A 173 28.38 50.43 87.77
CA GLY A 173 29.29 49.36 88.17
C GLY A 173 30.30 49.71 89.28
N LYS A 174 31.05 48.69 89.70
CA LYS A 174 32.10 48.77 90.74
C LYS A 174 33.42 49.29 90.13
N PRO A 175 34.34 49.87 90.92
CA PRO A 175 35.61 50.39 90.41
C PRO A 175 36.48 49.29 89.78
N ALA A 176 37.08 49.57 88.62
CA ALA A 176 38.13 48.77 88.01
C ALA A 176 39.51 49.34 88.36
N ALA A 177 40.56 48.51 88.28
CA ALA A 177 41.92 48.83 88.76
C ALA A 177 42.68 49.92 87.95
N ASN A 178 41.99 50.57 87.02
CA ASN A 178 42.47 51.54 86.05
C ASN A 178 41.61 52.83 85.99
N ASN A 179 40.72 53.05 86.98
CA ASN A 179 39.94 54.28 87.15
C ASN A 179 39.07 54.71 85.92
N THR A 180 38.30 53.79 85.34
CA THR A 180 37.33 54.07 84.26
C THR A 180 36.01 53.27 84.44
N ARG A 181 34.85 53.85 84.04
CA ARG A 181 33.52 53.18 84.01
C ARG A 181 32.64 53.54 82.70
N PRO A 182 31.98 52.57 81.95
CA PRO A 182 31.06 52.39 80.67
C PRO A 182 30.79 53.08 79.15
N ILE A 183 31.05 52.46 77.81
CA ILE A 183 30.86 52.62 76.13
C ILE A 183 30.61 51.46 74.80
N VAL A 184 31.18 51.20 73.44
CA VAL A 184 30.68 50.34 72.05
C VAL A 184 31.51 49.76 70.60
N VAL A 185 31.10 48.87 69.46
CA VAL A 185 31.75 48.32 67.97
C VAL A 185 31.08 47.34 66.64
N LYS A 186 31.59 46.94 65.28
CA LYS A 186 31.14 45.93 63.97
C LYS A 186 31.82 45.58 62.36
N PHE A 187 31.50 44.53 61.34
CA PHE A 187 31.56 44.26 59.64
C PHE A 187 32.11 42.95 58.55
N LEU A 188 31.81 42.62 57.11
CA LEU A 188 32.28 41.46 55.96
C LEU A 188 31.91 41.17 54.24
N ARG A 189 32.45 40.21 53.20
CA ARG A 189 32.04 39.67 51.63
C ARG A 189 32.79 38.53 50.48
N GLU A 190 32.46 38.15 49.08
CA GLU A 190 32.71 36.86 47.98
C GLU A 190 32.70 36.69 46.22
N ASN A 191 33.07 35.56 45.29
CA ASN A 191 32.93 35.15 43.64
C ASN A 191 33.58 33.76 42.75
N THR A 192 33.69 33.10 41.41
CA THR A 192 33.24 32.72 39.82
C THR A 192 34.11 31.58 38.77
N PHE A 193 34.16 30.91 37.42
CA PHE A 193 33.55 30.30 35.96
C PHE A 193 34.52 29.52 34.69
N ILE A 194 34.52 28.79 33.38
CA ILE A 194 33.94 27.77 32.16
C ILE A 194 34.89 27.21 30.78
N PHE A 195 34.90 26.45 29.48
CA PHE A 195 34.31 25.47 28.22
C PHE A 195 35.25 24.95 26.81
N GLU A 196 35.26 24.16 25.54
CA GLU A 196 34.85 22.90 24.47
C GLU A 196 35.70 22.55 22.96
N MET A 197 35.70 21.75 21.69
CA MET A 197 35.07 20.67 20.55
C MET A 197 35.87 19.99 19.11
N ALA A 198 35.47 19.04 18.04
CA ALA A 198 36.18 18.35 16.66
C ALA A 198 35.57 17.35 15.31
N ALA A 199 36.21 16.80 14.08
CA ALA A 199 35.70 15.91 12.73
C ALA A 199 36.56 15.06 11.42
N GLN A 200 36.08 14.26 10.26
CA GLN A 200 36.76 13.44 8.92
C GLN A 200 35.96 12.68 7.56
N GLN A 201 36.15 11.84 6.32
CA GLN A 201 36.98 10.99 5.12
C GLN A 201 36.27 10.40 3.63
N LYS A 202 36.45 9.54 2.40
CA LYS A 202 37.26 8.51 1.33
C LYS A 202 36.73 7.94 -0.26
N ALA A 203 37.37 7.08 -1.31
CA ALA A 203 36.98 6.52 -2.85
C ALA A 203 37.53 5.14 -3.81
N SER A 204 37.23 4.68 -5.21
CA SER A 204 37.59 3.36 -6.22
C SER A 204 37.36 3.04 -7.95
N SER A 205 37.77 1.93 -8.86
CA SER A 205 37.49 1.46 -10.48
C SER A 205 38.01 0.08 -11.47
N SER A 206 37.65 -0.40 -12.85
CA SER A 206 38.13 -1.65 -13.89
C SER A 206 37.69 -2.10 -15.56
N SER A 207 38.16 -3.19 -16.48
CA SER A 207 37.84 -3.76 -18.05
C SER A 207 38.41 -5.22 -18.86
N SER A 208 38.42 -5.96 -20.16
CA SER A 208 37.90 -6.35 -21.72
C SER A 208 38.55 -7.49 -22.91
N GLU A 209 38.00 -8.29 -24.05
CA GLU A 209 38.63 -9.19 -25.37
C GLU A 209 37.91 -10.11 -26.73
N GLN A 210 38.48 -10.96 -27.82
CA GLN A 210 37.96 -11.67 -29.27
C GLN A 210 38.54 -12.99 -30.33
N HIS A 211 38.02 -13.59 -31.60
CA HIS A 211 38.54 -14.76 -32.73
C HIS A 211 37.89 -15.37 -34.29
N VAL A 212 38.36 -16.41 -35.27
CA VAL A 212 37.89 -16.98 -36.82
C VAL A 212 38.32 -18.40 -37.80
N VAL A 213 37.83 -18.96 -39.11
CA VAL A 213 38.16 -20.31 -40.11
C VAL A 213 37.66 -20.77 -41.76
N LYS A 214 38.04 -21.89 -42.71
CA LYS A 214 37.56 -22.42 -44.27
C LYS A 214 38.08 -23.74 -45.37
N PRO A 215 37.43 -24.48 -46.51
CA PRO A 215 37.80 -25.60 -47.66
C PRO A 215 36.99 -25.93 -49.12
N GLY A 216 37.10 -27.07 -49.96
CA GLY A 216 36.02 -27.61 -50.93
C GLY A 216 36.06 -28.29 -52.41
N GLU A 217 37.13 -28.81 -53.08
CA GLU A 217 37.12 -29.15 -54.56
C GLU A 217 37.57 -30.58 -55.03
N VAL A 218 37.10 -31.09 -56.20
CA VAL A 218 37.49 -32.41 -56.76
C VAL A 218 38.96 -32.42 -57.26
N PRO A 219 39.82 -33.30 -56.73
CA PRO A 219 41.22 -33.41 -57.15
C PRO A 219 41.42 -34.28 -58.41
N CYS A 220 42.57 -34.18 -59.06
CA CYS A 220 42.99 -35.14 -60.09
C CYS A 220 43.59 -36.43 -59.50
N ASP A 221 43.14 -37.57 -60.00
CA ASP A 221 43.53 -38.92 -59.54
C ASP A 221 44.96 -39.31 -59.96
N ILE A 222 45.51 -38.66 -60.99
CA ILE A 222 46.85 -38.92 -61.56
C ILE A 222 47.94 -38.03 -60.94
N CYS A 223 47.58 -37.00 -60.17
CA CYS A 223 48.55 -36.06 -59.59
C CYS A 223 49.35 -36.65 -58.41
N THR A 224 50.67 -36.75 -58.56
CA THR A 224 51.61 -37.18 -57.53
C THR A 224 52.14 -36.01 -56.69
N GLY A 225 51.46 -35.69 -55.59
CA GLY A 225 51.86 -34.63 -54.64
C GLY A 225 50.67 -33.82 -54.14
N THR A 226 50.86 -32.50 -53.96
CA THR A 226 49.77 -31.55 -53.70
C THR A 226 48.74 -31.65 -54.83
N ARG A 227 47.54 -32.16 -54.54
CA ARG A 227 46.55 -32.48 -55.56
C ARG A 227 45.93 -31.20 -56.14
N LEU A 228 46.12 -31.01 -57.44
CA LEU A 228 45.47 -29.95 -58.21
C LEU A 228 44.05 -30.37 -58.61
N LYS A 229 43.19 -29.37 -58.84
CA LYS A 229 41.79 -29.52 -59.25
C LYS A 229 41.64 -30.26 -60.59
N ALA A 230 40.67 -31.17 -60.69
CA ALA A 230 40.32 -31.85 -61.94
C ALA A 230 39.45 -30.98 -62.87
N LEU A 231 39.52 -31.25 -64.18
CA LEU A 231 38.77 -30.53 -65.23
C LEU A 231 37.78 -31.41 -66.01
N LYS A 232 38.04 -32.72 -66.17
CA LYS A 232 37.09 -33.71 -66.74
C LYS A 232 37.37 -35.11 -66.20
N SER A 233 36.38 -36.00 -66.28
CA SER A 233 36.47 -37.42 -65.98
C SER A 233 36.08 -38.29 -67.17
N CYS A 234 36.55 -39.55 -67.22
CA CYS A 234 36.37 -40.44 -68.37
C CYS A 234 35.54 -41.69 -68.04
N LEU A 235 34.40 -41.89 -68.72
CA LEU A 235 33.51 -43.04 -68.48
C LEU A 235 34.06 -44.39 -69.00
N ALA A 236 35.15 -44.38 -69.77
CA ALA A 236 35.82 -45.60 -70.24
C ALA A 236 37.07 -45.97 -69.42
N CYS A 237 37.65 -45.01 -68.67
CA CYS A 237 38.82 -45.24 -67.82
C CYS A 237 38.48 -45.20 -66.32
N LEU A 238 37.37 -44.56 -65.93
CA LEU A 238 36.88 -44.42 -64.55
C LEU A 238 37.81 -43.65 -63.60
N GLU A 239 38.55 -42.67 -64.14
CA GLU A 239 39.46 -41.74 -63.44
C GLU A 239 39.23 -40.28 -63.89
N SER A 240 39.69 -39.32 -63.07
CA SER A 240 39.53 -37.86 -63.22
C SER A 240 40.84 -37.11 -63.42
N TYR A 241 40.83 -36.14 -64.34
CA TYR A 241 42.04 -35.52 -64.87
C TYR A 241 42.03 -33.99 -64.71
N CYS A 242 43.11 -33.43 -64.15
CA CYS A 242 43.47 -32.02 -64.34
C CYS A 242 43.96 -31.79 -65.78
N GLU A 243 44.20 -30.53 -66.14
CA GLU A 243 44.57 -30.09 -67.48
C GLU A 243 45.68 -30.94 -68.13
N THR A 244 46.79 -31.16 -67.42
CA THR A 244 47.95 -31.92 -67.91
C THR A 244 47.67 -33.41 -68.16
N HIS A 245 46.72 -34.00 -67.44
CA HIS A 245 46.38 -35.43 -67.56
C HIS A 245 45.17 -35.68 -68.47
N LEU A 246 44.43 -34.64 -68.83
CA LEU A 246 43.28 -34.71 -69.72
C LEU A 246 43.68 -34.73 -71.21
N GLU A 247 44.75 -34.01 -71.56
CA GLU A 247 45.25 -33.82 -72.93
C GLU A 247 45.28 -35.11 -73.79
N PRO A 248 45.77 -36.27 -73.30
CA PRO A 248 45.81 -37.51 -74.10
C PRO A 248 44.45 -38.01 -74.58
N HIS A 249 43.36 -37.74 -73.84
CA HIS A 249 41.99 -38.10 -74.25
C HIS A 249 41.47 -37.20 -75.37
N LEU A 250 41.96 -35.95 -75.44
CA LEU A 250 41.58 -34.96 -76.45
C LEU A 250 42.42 -35.08 -77.73
N THR A 251 43.64 -35.63 -77.66
CA THR A 251 44.56 -35.70 -78.81
C THR A 251 44.62 -37.07 -79.48
N ARG A 252 44.75 -38.17 -78.72
CA ARG A 252 45.00 -39.52 -79.28
C ARG A 252 43.75 -40.14 -79.93
N ALA A 253 43.86 -40.57 -81.19
CA ALA A 253 42.77 -41.21 -81.94
C ALA A 253 42.15 -42.43 -81.23
N GLY A 254 42.94 -43.22 -80.50
CA GLY A 254 42.45 -44.37 -79.73
C GLY A 254 41.64 -43.99 -78.47
N LEU A 255 41.83 -42.79 -77.93
CA LEU A 255 41.16 -42.30 -76.71
C LEU A 255 40.04 -41.28 -77.00
N LYS A 256 40.05 -40.61 -78.16
CA LYS A 256 38.99 -39.72 -78.64
C LYS A 256 37.60 -40.35 -78.72
N LYS A 257 37.51 -41.69 -78.72
CA LYS A 257 36.26 -42.46 -78.67
C LYS A 257 35.72 -42.67 -77.23
N HIS A 258 36.47 -42.26 -76.21
CA HIS A 258 36.03 -42.35 -74.81
C HIS A 258 35.10 -41.18 -74.48
N GLN A 259 33.99 -41.46 -73.81
CA GLN A 259 33.07 -40.42 -73.38
C GLN A 259 33.63 -39.70 -72.15
N LEU A 260 33.97 -38.42 -72.33
CA LEU A 260 34.34 -37.50 -71.25
C LEU A 260 33.10 -36.82 -70.66
N ILE A 261 33.13 -36.58 -69.36
CA ILE A 261 32.14 -35.81 -68.59
C ILE A 261 32.85 -34.79 -67.67
N ASP A 262 32.09 -33.91 -67.03
CA ASP A 262 32.62 -33.04 -65.96
C ASP A 262 33.19 -33.85 -64.77
N PRO A 263 34.06 -33.26 -63.93
CA PRO A 263 34.66 -33.95 -62.79
C PRO A 263 33.62 -34.60 -61.88
N GLU A 264 33.73 -35.91 -61.72
CA GLU A 264 32.83 -36.75 -60.93
C GLU A 264 33.68 -37.64 -60.02
N GLU A 265 33.36 -37.63 -58.73
CA GLU A 265 34.10 -38.39 -57.71
C GLU A 265 33.72 -39.88 -57.75
N ASN A 266 32.46 -40.21 -58.06
CA ASN A 266 31.97 -41.59 -58.10
C ASN A 266 31.78 -42.13 -59.53
N LEU A 267 32.87 -42.23 -60.29
CA LEU A 267 32.84 -42.82 -61.64
C LEU A 267 32.54 -44.33 -61.60
N LYS A 268 33.11 -45.04 -60.62
CA LYS A 268 33.00 -46.50 -60.51
C LYS A 268 31.56 -46.94 -60.20
N GLY A 269 30.76 -46.12 -59.51
CA GLY A 269 29.33 -46.34 -59.30
C GLY A 269 28.43 -46.22 -60.54
N ARG A 270 28.95 -45.76 -61.68
CA ARG A 270 28.18 -45.62 -62.94
C ARG A 270 28.15 -46.90 -63.79
N VAL A 271 28.77 -47.99 -63.33
CA VAL A 271 28.89 -49.27 -64.05
C VAL A 271 28.14 -50.40 -63.32
N CYS A 272 27.44 -51.25 -64.09
CA CYS A 272 26.72 -52.40 -63.57
C CYS A 272 27.67 -53.54 -63.14
N VAL A 273 27.81 -53.75 -61.83
CA VAL A 273 28.66 -54.78 -61.22
C VAL A 273 28.42 -56.20 -61.78
N LYS A 274 27.18 -56.54 -62.18
CA LYS A 274 26.84 -57.86 -62.78
C LYS A 274 27.31 -58.06 -64.22
N HIS A 275 27.54 -56.98 -64.97
CA HIS A 275 27.61 -57.03 -66.44
C HIS A 275 28.74 -56.19 -67.08
N ASP A 276 29.44 -55.37 -66.28
CA ASP A 276 30.49 -54.46 -66.73
C ASP A 276 30.02 -53.54 -67.88
N LYS A 277 28.83 -52.96 -67.73
CA LYS A 277 28.22 -52.04 -68.70
C LYS A 277 27.61 -50.85 -67.97
N LEU A 278 27.63 -49.68 -68.61
CA LEU A 278 27.07 -48.45 -68.07
C LEU A 278 25.60 -48.63 -67.63
N LEU A 279 25.25 -47.95 -66.55
CA LEU A 279 23.87 -47.85 -66.07
C LEU A 279 23.15 -46.80 -66.92
N GLU A 280 22.48 -47.24 -67.98
CA GLU A 280 21.81 -46.39 -68.98
C GLU A 280 20.29 -46.28 -68.77
N LEU A 281 19.73 -47.09 -67.86
CA LEU A 281 18.30 -47.21 -67.60
C LEU A 281 18.01 -47.05 -66.09
N PHE A 282 16.77 -46.77 -65.74
CA PHE A 282 16.28 -46.69 -64.37
C PHE A 282 15.04 -47.56 -64.19
N CYS A 283 15.04 -48.44 -63.19
CA CYS A 283 13.89 -49.24 -62.80
C CYS A 283 13.02 -48.47 -61.81
N LYS A 284 11.82 -48.05 -62.22
CA LYS A 284 10.83 -47.39 -61.36
C LYS A 284 10.24 -48.33 -60.31
N THR A 285 10.17 -49.64 -60.58
CA THR A 285 9.68 -50.63 -59.60
C THR A 285 10.64 -50.78 -58.41
N ASP A 286 11.95 -50.91 -58.67
CA ASP A 286 12.96 -51.18 -57.64
C ASP A 286 13.74 -49.93 -57.18
N GLN A 287 13.49 -48.78 -57.82
CA GLN A 287 14.19 -47.50 -57.59
C GLN A 287 15.72 -47.55 -57.80
N VAL A 288 16.23 -48.45 -58.66
CA VAL A 288 17.67 -48.58 -58.98
C VAL A 288 18.00 -48.30 -60.44
N CYS A 289 19.22 -47.81 -60.68
CA CYS A 289 19.78 -47.69 -62.03
C CYS A 289 20.27 -49.05 -62.53
N VAL A 290 20.02 -49.38 -63.80
CA VAL A 290 20.31 -50.69 -64.41
C VAL A 290 20.92 -50.56 -65.80
N CYS A 291 21.65 -51.57 -66.27
CA CYS A 291 22.13 -51.63 -67.65
C CYS A 291 21.13 -52.36 -68.57
N LYS A 292 21.27 -52.18 -69.90
CA LYS A 292 20.42 -52.79 -70.94
C LYS A 292 20.34 -54.34 -70.91
N ARG A 293 21.24 -55.02 -70.18
CA ARG A 293 21.19 -56.47 -69.99
C ARG A 293 20.34 -56.86 -68.77
N CYS A 294 20.39 -56.08 -67.69
CA CYS A 294 19.53 -56.28 -66.52
C CYS A 294 18.04 -56.07 -66.83
N SER A 295 17.71 -55.14 -67.72
CA SER A 295 16.32 -54.88 -68.14
C SER A 295 15.67 -56.00 -68.95
N VAL A 296 16.45 -56.96 -69.48
CA VAL A 296 15.94 -58.13 -70.19
C VAL A 296 16.10 -59.45 -69.42
N SER A 297 16.78 -59.42 -68.27
CA SER A 297 16.88 -60.55 -67.32
C SER A 297 16.12 -60.25 -66.03
N ASP A 298 16.79 -59.60 -65.08
CA ASP A 298 16.40 -59.53 -63.66
C ASP A 298 15.20 -58.60 -63.44
N HIS A 299 15.04 -57.57 -64.28
CA HIS A 299 13.98 -56.56 -64.21
C HIS A 299 13.01 -56.65 -65.40
N LYS A 300 12.93 -57.82 -66.08
CA LYS A 300 12.18 -58.02 -67.33
C LYS A 300 10.68 -57.70 -67.24
N THR A 301 10.10 -57.80 -66.04
CA THR A 301 8.68 -57.55 -65.76
C THR A 301 8.43 -56.23 -65.02
N HIS A 302 9.46 -55.39 -64.85
CA HIS A 302 9.39 -54.14 -64.08
C HIS A 302 9.28 -52.93 -65.02
N ASP A 303 8.82 -51.80 -64.49
CA ASP A 303 8.79 -50.54 -65.23
C ASP A 303 10.22 -49.98 -65.32
N VAL A 304 10.83 -50.05 -66.51
CA VAL A 304 12.21 -49.65 -66.77
C VAL A 304 12.25 -48.64 -67.90
N VAL A 305 12.79 -47.45 -67.59
CA VAL A 305 12.86 -46.31 -68.51
C VAL A 305 14.31 -45.86 -68.76
N PRO A 306 14.59 -44.99 -69.75
CA PRO A 306 15.91 -44.39 -69.91
C PRO A 306 16.36 -43.64 -68.65
N LEU A 307 17.63 -43.72 -68.27
CA LEU A 307 18.16 -43.06 -67.07
C LEU A 307 17.83 -41.56 -67.04
N LYS A 308 17.85 -40.90 -68.20
CA LYS A 308 17.50 -39.48 -68.32
C LYS A 308 16.06 -39.19 -67.84
N GLU A 309 15.08 -40.02 -68.21
CA GLU A 309 13.69 -39.85 -67.77
C GLU A 309 13.55 -40.09 -66.26
N GLY A 310 14.20 -41.14 -65.74
CA GLY A 310 14.25 -41.41 -64.31
C GLY A 310 14.88 -40.27 -63.50
N TYR A 311 15.97 -39.68 -64.01
CA TYR A 311 16.62 -38.50 -63.45
C TYR A 311 15.71 -37.26 -63.49
N GLU A 312 15.06 -36.97 -64.63
CA GLU A 312 14.17 -35.81 -64.78
C GLU A 312 12.95 -35.93 -63.86
N GLY A 313 12.35 -37.12 -63.74
CA GLY A 313 11.28 -37.41 -62.77
C GLY A 313 11.73 -37.23 -61.31
N LYS A 314 12.85 -37.85 -60.90
CA LYS A 314 13.36 -37.73 -59.52
C LYS A 314 13.80 -36.31 -59.17
N LYS A 315 14.32 -35.55 -60.14
CA LYS A 315 14.66 -34.13 -59.97
C LYS A 315 13.41 -33.25 -59.78
N ALA A 316 12.31 -33.56 -60.48
CA ALA A 316 11.03 -32.90 -60.27
C ALA A 316 10.40 -33.24 -58.91
N GLU A 317 10.48 -34.50 -58.47
CA GLU A 317 10.09 -34.90 -57.11
C GLU A 317 10.90 -34.12 -56.04
N LEU A 318 12.23 -34.09 -56.16
CA LEU A 318 13.10 -33.34 -55.25
C LEU A 318 12.77 -31.85 -55.21
N GLY A 319 12.55 -31.21 -56.37
CA GLY A 319 12.15 -29.79 -56.43
C GLY A 319 10.80 -29.51 -55.77
N LYS A 320 9.87 -30.47 -55.81
CA LYS A 320 8.60 -30.39 -55.06
C LYS A 320 8.83 -30.50 -53.55
N THR A 321 9.63 -31.48 -53.10
CA THR A 321 9.96 -31.63 -51.67
C THR A 321 10.77 -30.45 -51.13
N GLU A 322 11.65 -29.85 -51.93
CA GLU A 322 12.36 -28.62 -51.60
C GLU A 322 11.38 -27.45 -51.41
N ALA A 323 10.46 -27.24 -52.36
CA ALA A 323 9.44 -26.19 -52.26
C ALA A 323 8.52 -26.38 -51.02
N GLU A 324 8.08 -27.61 -50.75
CA GLU A 324 7.29 -27.96 -49.56
C GLU A 324 8.08 -27.71 -48.26
N THR A 325 9.37 -28.02 -48.25
CA THR A 325 10.28 -27.75 -47.13
C THR A 325 10.50 -26.25 -46.91
N GLN A 326 10.69 -25.47 -47.98
CA GLN A 326 10.84 -24.02 -47.89
C GLN A 326 9.56 -23.35 -47.38
N GLN A 327 8.37 -23.73 -47.88
CA GLN A 327 7.10 -23.28 -47.32
C GLN A 327 6.96 -23.64 -45.83
N MET A 328 7.38 -24.85 -45.45
CA MET A 328 7.43 -25.30 -44.06
C MET A 328 8.39 -24.49 -43.17
N ILE A 329 9.51 -24.00 -43.72
CA ILE A 329 10.44 -23.10 -43.01
C ILE A 329 9.81 -21.71 -42.84
N GLN A 330 9.24 -21.12 -43.89
CA GLN A 330 8.62 -19.80 -43.80
C GLN A 330 7.44 -19.78 -42.82
N LYS A 331 6.58 -20.82 -42.83
CA LYS A 331 5.49 -20.96 -41.85
C LYS A 331 5.99 -21.04 -40.40
N ARG A 332 7.15 -21.67 -40.17
CA ARG A 332 7.78 -21.72 -38.83
C ARG A 332 8.40 -20.39 -38.43
N ARG A 333 9.03 -19.66 -39.35
CA ARG A 333 9.54 -18.29 -39.12
C ARG A 333 8.43 -17.32 -38.72
N LEU A 334 7.33 -17.29 -39.47
CA LEU A 334 6.15 -16.49 -39.14
C LEU A 334 5.58 -16.83 -37.75
N LYS A 335 5.60 -18.11 -37.34
CA LYS A 335 5.16 -18.51 -36.00
C LYS A 335 6.14 -18.07 -34.90
N ILE A 336 7.44 -18.00 -35.17
CA ILE A 336 8.43 -17.44 -34.24
C ILE A 336 8.22 -15.93 -34.09
N GLU A 337 7.96 -15.20 -35.18
CA GLU A 337 7.63 -13.76 -35.14
C GLU A 337 6.33 -13.49 -34.37
N GLU A 338 5.31 -14.34 -34.53
CA GLU A 338 4.07 -14.29 -33.76
C GLU A 338 4.33 -14.51 -32.26
N MET A 339 5.07 -15.55 -31.89
CA MET A 339 5.40 -15.85 -30.49
C MET A 339 6.26 -14.75 -29.84
N ASN A 340 7.23 -14.19 -30.57
CA ASN A 340 8.04 -13.06 -30.09
C ASN A 340 7.17 -11.83 -29.80
N ARG A 341 6.17 -11.53 -30.64
CA ARG A 341 5.20 -10.45 -30.38
C ARG A 341 4.34 -10.74 -29.14
N SER A 342 3.87 -11.97 -28.96
CA SER A 342 3.13 -12.36 -27.75
C SER A 342 3.98 -12.23 -26.48
N VAL A 343 5.29 -12.53 -26.55
CA VAL A 343 6.22 -12.34 -25.43
C VAL A 343 6.43 -10.85 -25.13
N GLU A 344 6.54 -9.98 -26.13
CA GLU A 344 6.68 -8.54 -25.89
C GLU A 344 5.42 -7.93 -25.27
N LEU A 345 4.23 -8.25 -25.81
CA LEU A 345 2.94 -7.86 -25.23
C LEU A 345 2.78 -8.37 -23.79
N SER A 346 3.33 -9.55 -23.46
CA SER A 346 3.34 -10.08 -22.10
C SER A 346 4.26 -9.32 -21.15
N LYS A 347 5.32 -8.66 -21.64
CA LYS A 347 6.14 -7.74 -20.82
C LYS A 347 5.40 -6.42 -20.62
N GLU A 348 4.87 -5.84 -21.70
CA GLU A 348 4.08 -4.60 -21.65
C GLU A 348 2.86 -4.72 -20.72
N GLY A 349 2.27 -5.91 -20.63
CA GLY A 349 1.24 -6.24 -19.64
C GLY A 349 1.79 -6.34 -18.21
N ALA A 350 2.92 -7.04 -18.00
CA ALA A 350 3.53 -7.17 -16.68
C ALA A 350 4.03 -5.84 -16.11
N ASP A 351 4.67 -4.99 -16.92
CA ASP A 351 5.14 -3.67 -16.52
C ASP A 351 3.97 -2.73 -16.16
N ARG A 352 2.82 -2.89 -16.83
CA ARG A 352 1.57 -2.18 -16.52
C ARG A 352 0.95 -2.63 -15.20
N GLU A 353 0.79 -3.94 -14.99
CA GLU A 353 0.31 -4.50 -13.71
C GLU A 353 1.22 -4.08 -12.53
N ILE A 354 2.53 -3.96 -12.76
CA ILE A 354 3.48 -3.42 -11.78
C ILE A 354 3.23 -1.92 -11.53
N ALA A 355 3.00 -1.11 -12.57
CA ALA A 355 2.72 0.32 -12.44
C ALA A 355 1.39 0.60 -11.73
N ASP A 356 0.30 -0.04 -12.17
CA ASP A 356 -1.03 0.04 -11.58
C ASP A 356 -0.99 -0.40 -10.11
N GLY A 357 -0.31 -1.52 -9.81
CA GLY A 357 -0.07 -1.99 -8.45
C GLY A 357 0.69 -0.97 -7.58
N VAL A 358 1.77 -0.36 -8.11
CA VAL A 358 2.53 0.68 -7.40
C VAL A 358 1.67 1.93 -7.13
N GLN A 359 0.81 2.33 -8.07
CA GLN A 359 -0.12 3.44 -7.88
C GLN A 359 -1.11 3.15 -6.75
N VAL A 360 -1.74 1.96 -6.74
CA VAL A 360 -2.68 1.53 -5.70
C VAL A 360 -2.01 1.47 -4.33
N PHE A 361 -0.82 0.87 -4.22
CA PHE A 361 -0.09 0.80 -2.94
C PHE A 361 0.40 2.19 -2.46
N THR A 362 0.64 3.14 -3.38
CA THR A 362 0.98 4.53 -3.04
C THR A 362 -0.22 5.27 -2.46
N ALA A 363 -1.38 5.23 -3.14
CA ALA A 363 -2.62 5.84 -2.66
C ALA A 363 -3.08 5.25 -1.30
N LEU A 364 -2.95 3.92 -1.14
CA LEU A 364 -3.18 3.23 0.13
C LEU A 364 -2.28 3.77 1.25
N LYS A 365 -0.96 3.92 0.99
CA LYS A 365 -0.01 4.48 1.95
C LYS A 365 -0.38 5.91 2.35
N GLU A 366 -0.68 6.77 1.38
CA GLU A 366 -1.09 8.16 1.64
C GLU A 366 -2.39 8.25 2.43
N SER A 367 -3.36 7.35 2.19
CA SER A 367 -4.60 7.28 2.97
C SER A 367 -4.34 6.94 4.44
N VAL A 368 -3.45 5.98 4.70
CA VAL A 368 -3.04 5.61 6.07
C VAL A 368 -2.27 6.75 6.76
N GLU A 369 -1.33 7.40 6.05
CA GLU A 369 -0.54 8.52 6.61
C GLU A 369 -1.42 9.74 6.91
N ARG A 370 -2.42 10.04 6.07
CA ARG A 370 -3.42 11.09 6.28
C ARG A 370 -4.32 10.81 7.49
N SER A 371 -4.93 9.63 7.54
CA SER A 371 -5.80 9.21 8.66
C SER A 371 -5.05 9.20 10.00
N HIS A 372 -3.77 8.82 10.00
CA HIS A 372 -2.91 8.88 11.18
C HIS A 372 -2.66 10.33 11.66
N ALA A 373 -2.47 11.29 10.75
CA ALA A 373 -2.34 12.71 11.10
C ALA A 373 -3.66 13.26 11.66
N GLU A 374 -4.78 13.00 10.99
CA GLU A 374 -6.13 13.40 11.41
C GLU A 374 -6.50 12.87 12.81
N LEU A 375 -6.14 11.62 13.12
CA LEU A 375 -6.30 11.02 14.45
C LEU A 375 -5.49 11.78 15.52
N ILE A 376 -4.23 12.12 15.23
CA ILE A 376 -3.38 12.86 16.15
C ILE A 376 -3.96 14.25 16.44
N ASP A 377 -4.35 14.98 15.40
CA ASP A 377 -4.86 16.35 15.55
C ASP A 377 -6.26 16.37 16.19
N THR A 378 -7.12 15.39 15.89
CA THR A 378 -8.39 15.18 16.60
C THR A 378 -8.19 14.92 18.10
N ILE A 379 -7.13 14.19 18.49
CA ILE A 379 -6.80 13.96 19.91
C ILE A 379 -6.27 15.24 20.57
N LYS A 380 -5.38 16.00 19.90
CA LYS A 380 -4.87 17.29 20.41
C LYS A 380 -6.00 18.29 20.63
N GLU A 381 -6.91 18.42 19.67
CA GLU A 381 -8.03 19.36 19.77
C GLU A 381 -8.94 19.00 20.95
N LYS A 382 -9.29 17.72 21.07
CA LYS A 382 -10.07 17.20 22.20
C LYS A 382 -9.37 17.32 23.55
N GLN A 383 -8.04 17.28 23.58
CA GLN A 383 -7.26 17.58 24.77
C GLN A 383 -7.39 19.08 25.11
N ARG A 384 -7.19 19.99 24.14
CA ARG A 384 -7.35 21.44 24.31
C ARG A 384 -8.76 21.81 24.81
N GLU A 385 -9.83 21.27 24.21
CA GLU A 385 -11.21 21.44 24.70
C GLU A 385 -11.34 21.11 26.20
N THR A 386 -10.69 20.01 26.62
CA THR A 386 -10.73 19.50 28.00
C THR A 386 -9.90 20.38 28.95
N GLU A 387 -8.78 20.92 28.48
CA GLU A 387 -7.89 21.82 29.24
C GLU A 387 -8.51 23.22 29.39
N GLU A 388 -9.06 23.81 28.33
CA GLU A 388 -9.77 25.10 28.37
C GLU A 388 -11.01 25.03 29.30
N GLN A 389 -11.76 23.93 29.25
CA GLN A 389 -12.88 23.69 30.19
C GLN A 389 -12.38 23.60 31.65
N ALA A 390 -11.27 22.92 31.90
CA ALA A 390 -10.69 22.81 33.23
C ALA A 390 -10.19 24.17 33.75
N GLU A 391 -9.53 24.96 32.91
CA GLU A 391 -9.05 26.31 33.26
C GLU A 391 -10.22 27.26 33.57
N GLY A 392 -11.34 27.15 32.84
CA GLY A 392 -12.58 27.88 33.13
C GLY A 392 -13.13 27.56 34.52
N PHE A 393 -13.26 26.28 34.88
CA PHE A 393 -13.72 25.88 36.22
C PHE A 393 -12.74 26.29 37.34
N ILE A 394 -11.43 26.28 37.08
CA ILE A 394 -10.42 26.75 38.04
C ILE A 394 -10.57 28.26 38.28
N LYS A 395 -10.73 29.08 37.24
CA LYS A 395 -10.93 30.53 37.36
C LYS A 395 -12.20 30.89 38.16
N GLU A 396 -13.30 30.16 37.93
CA GLU A 396 -14.52 30.30 38.74
C GLU A 396 -14.27 29.98 40.23
N LEU A 397 -13.57 28.88 40.53
CA LEU A 397 -13.21 28.48 41.89
C LEU A 397 -12.26 29.47 42.58
N GLU A 398 -11.27 30.00 41.87
CA GLU A 398 -10.32 31.00 42.41
C GLU A 398 -11.02 32.33 42.73
N GLN A 399 -12.00 32.74 41.93
CA GLN A 399 -12.85 33.89 42.20
C GLN A 399 -13.72 33.67 43.44
N GLU A 400 -14.45 32.55 43.53
CA GLU A 400 -15.30 32.21 44.67
C GLU A 400 -14.48 32.10 45.98
N ILE A 401 -13.30 31.49 45.93
CA ILE A 401 -12.35 31.45 47.05
C ILE A 401 -11.87 32.85 47.45
N SER A 402 -11.68 33.76 46.50
CA SER A 402 -11.25 35.14 46.77
C SER A 402 -12.35 35.99 47.42
N GLU A 403 -13.60 35.82 46.99
CA GLU A 403 -14.76 36.45 47.61
C GLU A 403 -15.01 35.91 49.03
N LEU A 404 -14.89 34.59 49.23
CA LEU A 404 -14.99 33.96 50.55
C LEU A 404 -13.86 34.43 51.50
N LYS A 405 -12.62 34.59 51.00
CA LYS A 405 -11.50 35.19 51.76
C LYS A 405 -11.79 36.63 52.17
N LYS A 406 -12.26 37.47 51.24
CA LYS A 406 -12.64 38.87 51.49
C LYS A 406 -13.70 38.92 52.60
N ARG A 407 -14.78 38.15 52.47
CA ARG A 407 -15.85 38.07 53.46
C ARG A 407 -15.38 37.56 54.82
N SER A 408 -14.47 36.59 54.85
CA SER A 408 -13.85 36.12 56.11
C SER A 408 -13.07 37.24 56.80
N SER A 409 -12.35 38.09 56.05
CA SER A 409 -11.64 39.22 56.62
C SER A 409 -12.57 40.34 57.13
N GLU A 410 -13.69 40.59 56.46
CA GLU A 410 -14.74 41.52 56.90
C GLU A 410 -15.40 41.05 58.20
N VAL A 411 -15.73 39.76 58.29
CA VAL A 411 -16.24 39.13 59.52
C VAL A 411 -15.21 39.16 60.65
N GLU A 412 -13.93 38.91 60.37
CA GLU A 412 -12.88 39.04 61.38
C GLU A 412 -12.73 40.48 61.90
N GLN A 413 -12.76 41.49 61.01
CA GLN A 413 -12.70 42.89 61.43
C GLN A 413 -13.91 43.29 62.29
N LEU A 414 -15.12 42.93 61.87
CA LEU A 414 -16.34 43.24 62.63
C LEU A 414 -16.45 42.46 63.95
N SER A 415 -15.87 41.25 64.04
CA SER A 415 -15.77 40.49 65.31
C SER A 415 -14.82 41.14 66.33
N ARG A 416 -13.93 42.05 65.88
CA ARG A 416 -12.99 42.82 66.70
C ARG A 416 -13.42 44.28 66.89
N SER A 417 -14.61 44.64 66.43
CA SER A 417 -15.16 46.00 66.52
C SER A 417 -15.87 46.21 67.87
N GLU A 418 -15.36 47.13 68.69
CA GLU A 418 -16.05 47.55 69.93
C GLU A 418 -17.25 48.49 69.65
N ASP A 419 -17.34 49.07 68.44
CA ASP A 419 -18.50 49.84 68.01
C ASP A 419 -19.73 48.93 67.80
N GLN A 420 -20.63 48.99 68.77
CA GLN A 420 -21.89 48.23 68.81
C GLN A 420 -22.89 48.67 67.73
N LEU A 421 -22.87 49.94 67.30
CA LEU A 421 -23.77 50.46 66.27
C LEU A 421 -23.33 49.98 64.88
N HIS A 422 -22.03 50.11 64.59
CA HIS A 422 -21.42 49.60 63.36
C HIS A 422 -21.60 48.07 63.25
N LEU A 423 -21.45 47.34 64.36
CA LEU A 423 -21.70 45.90 64.39
C LEU A 423 -23.16 45.59 64.01
N LEU A 424 -24.15 46.20 64.67
CA LEU A 424 -25.57 45.94 64.40
C LEU A 424 -25.99 46.31 62.97
N GLN A 425 -25.44 47.40 62.41
CA GLN A 425 -25.72 47.82 61.03
C GLN A 425 -25.11 46.86 60.00
N SER A 426 -23.82 46.54 60.14
CA SER A 426 -23.09 45.71 59.16
C SER A 426 -23.43 44.22 59.24
N PHE A 427 -23.84 43.71 60.41
CA PHE A 427 -24.20 42.30 60.61
C PHE A 427 -25.31 41.84 59.67
N THR A 428 -26.31 42.68 59.40
CA THR A 428 -27.44 42.34 58.50
C THR A 428 -26.97 42.04 57.07
N SER A 429 -25.95 42.73 56.58
CA SER A 429 -25.36 42.48 55.26
C SER A 429 -24.47 41.21 55.26
N LEU A 430 -23.69 41.02 56.33
CA LEU A 430 -22.77 39.88 56.44
C LEU A 430 -23.44 38.55 56.80
N ASN A 431 -24.69 38.54 57.28
CA ASN A 431 -25.43 37.32 57.60
C ASN A 431 -26.19 36.73 56.39
N ALA A 432 -26.35 37.48 55.29
CA ALA A 432 -27.01 37.00 54.07
C ALA A 432 -26.10 36.04 53.28
N ALA A 433 -26.48 34.77 53.15
CA ALA A 433 -25.65 33.73 52.53
C ALA A 433 -25.14 34.12 51.12
N PRO A 434 -23.83 33.96 50.82
CA PRO A 434 -23.30 34.23 49.49
C PRO A 434 -23.86 33.24 48.44
N PRO A 435 -23.99 33.65 47.17
CA PRO A 435 -24.45 32.78 46.08
C PRO A 435 -23.34 31.82 45.63
N THR A 436 -23.11 30.76 46.41
CA THR A 436 -22.08 29.74 46.13
C THR A 436 -22.53 28.69 45.11
N LYS A 437 -21.64 28.20 44.26
CA LYS A 437 -21.93 27.17 43.25
C LYS A 437 -21.79 25.76 43.84
N ASN A 438 -22.68 24.83 43.51
CA ASN A 438 -22.54 23.44 43.96
C ASN A 438 -21.56 22.66 43.07
N TRP A 439 -20.31 22.56 43.51
CA TRP A 439 -19.23 21.90 42.78
C TRP A 439 -19.24 20.36 42.85
N THR A 440 -20.08 19.74 43.69
CA THR A 440 -20.00 18.30 44.01
C THR A 440 -20.19 17.38 42.80
N GLU A 441 -20.99 17.80 41.83
CA GLU A 441 -21.30 17.05 40.60
C GLU A 441 -20.38 17.41 39.42
N VAL A 442 -19.61 18.50 39.52
CA VAL A 442 -18.73 18.95 38.44
C VAL A 442 -17.60 17.93 38.24
N ARG A 443 -17.35 17.58 36.98
CA ARG A 443 -16.34 16.60 36.54
C ARG A 443 -15.82 17.01 35.16
N VAL A 444 -14.52 17.29 35.06
CA VAL A 444 -13.82 17.23 33.76
C VAL A 444 -13.66 15.75 33.38
N ARG A 445 -13.90 15.39 32.12
CA ARG A 445 -13.73 14.02 31.59
C ARG A 445 -12.95 14.05 30.28
N PRO A 446 -12.07 13.07 29.99
CA PRO A 446 -11.33 13.03 28.73
C PRO A 446 -12.23 12.94 27.48
N SER A 447 -12.23 14.00 26.67
CA SER A 447 -13.02 14.11 25.41
C SER A 447 -12.60 13.09 24.32
N PHE A 448 -11.42 12.47 24.46
CA PHE A 448 -10.76 11.63 23.45
C PHE A 448 -11.06 10.12 23.51
N GLU A 449 -11.84 9.62 24.48
CA GLU A 449 -12.10 8.17 24.59
C GLU A 449 -12.80 7.60 23.33
N GLY A 450 -12.38 6.40 22.91
CA GLY A 450 -12.88 5.72 21.72
C GLY A 450 -12.48 6.33 20.36
N THR A 451 -11.68 7.41 20.33
CA THR A 451 -11.31 8.10 19.07
C THR A 451 -10.48 7.22 18.15
N VAL A 452 -9.50 6.48 18.70
CA VAL A 452 -8.69 5.52 17.94
C VAL A 452 -9.58 4.47 17.27
N ARG A 453 -10.59 3.93 17.97
CA ARG A 453 -11.52 2.94 17.39
C ARG A 453 -12.33 3.54 16.24
N ARG A 454 -12.85 4.76 16.39
CA ARG A 454 -13.59 5.47 15.32
C ARG A 454 -12.71 5.66 14.08
N ALA A 455 -11.49 6.19 14.26
CA ALA A 455 -10.56 6.42 13.16
C ALA A 455 -10.14 5.12 12.44
N VAL A 456 -9.92 4.02 13.18
CA VAL A 456 -9.63 2.71 12.57
C VAL A 456 -10.80 2.21 11.74
N THR A 457 -12.05 2.28 12.23
CA THR A 457 -13.23 1.86 11.46
C THR A 457 -13.44 2.74 10.22
N GLN A 458 -13.26 4.07 10.34
CA GLN A 458 -13.33 4.98 9.18
C GLN A 458 -12.23 4.71 8.15
N LEU A 459 -11.03 4.31 8.60
CA LEU A 459 -9.96 3.86 7.71
C LEU A 459 -10.32 2.53 7.04
N GLU A 460 -10.84 1.54 7.78
CA GLU A 460 -11.33 0.27 7.22
C GLU A 460 -12.41 0.48 6.15
N GLU A 461 -13.36 1.39 6.38
CA GLU A 461 -14.39 1.82 5.42
C GLU A 461 -13.75 2.49 4.18
N THR A 462 -12.86 3.47 4.39
CA THR A 462 -12.17 4.20 3.30
C THR A 462 -11.34 3.25 2.42
N LEU A 463 -10.58 2.33 3.03
CA LEU A 463 -9.77 1.37 2.29
C LEU A 463 -10.65 0.36 1.53
N SER A 464 -11.76 -0.07 2.12
CA SER A 464 -12.71 -0.98 1.45
C SER A 464 -13.31 -0.33 0.19
N GLN A 465 -13.64 0.96 0.25
CA GLN A 465 -14.12 1.72 -0.90
C GLN A 465 -13.04 1.89 -1.98
N LEU A 466 -11.81 2.28 -1.59
CA LEU A 466 -10.68 2.39 -2.54
C LEU A 466 -10.40 1.07 -3.28
N PHE A 467 -10.48 -0.08 -2.59
CA PHE A 467 -10.33 -1.38 -3.26
C PHE A 467 -11.48 -1.68 -4.23
N ALA A 468 -12.71 -1.26 -3.91
CA ALA A 468 -13.87 -1.45 -4.79
C ALA A 468 -13.77 -0.58 -6.07
N GLU A 469 -13.34 0.67 -5.93
CA GLU A 469 -13.08 1.58 -7.05
C GLU A 469 -11.95 1.05 -7.97
N VAL A 470 -10.86 0.51 -7.40
CA VAL A 470 -9.77 -0.11 -8.15
C VAL A 470 -10.22 -1.40 -8.87
N GLU A 471 -11.02 -2.24 -8.20
CA GLU A 471 -11.57 -3.47 -8.79
C GLU A 471 -12.50 -3.15 -9.98
N LEU A 472 -13.39 -2.16 -9.84
CA LEU A 472 -14.25 -1.69 -10.93
C LEU A 472 -13.43 -1.13 -12.09
N LYS A 473 -12.47 -0.25 -11.81
CA LYS A 473 -11.59 0.32 -12.85
C LYS A 473 -10.79 -0.76 -13.59
N ARG A 474 -10.37 -1.84 -12.93
CA ARG A 474 -9.69 -2.96 -13.60
C ARG A 474 -10.61 -3.70 -14.58
N VAL A 475 -11.83 -4.06 -14.16
CA VAL A 475 -12.77 -4.76 -15.08
C VAL A 475 -13.28 -3.86 -16.21
N GLN A 476 -13.37 -2.54 -15.98
CA GLN A 476 -13.65 -1.55 -17.02
C GLN A 476 -12.56 -1.46 -18.12
N GLN A 477 -11.34 -1.97 -17.90
CA GLN A 477 -10.33 -2.06 -18.96
C GLN A 477 -10.69 -3.09 -20.05
N ASP A 478 -11.55 -4.07 -19.75
CA ASP A 478 -12.02 -5.09 -20.69
C ASP A 478 -13.33 -4.67 -21.40
N GLU A 479 -13.63 -3.38 -21.53
CA GLU A 479 -14.83 -2.88 -22.20
C GLU A 479 -14.97 -3.40 -23.65
N VAL A 480 -16.16 -3.88 -24.01
CA VAL A 480 -16.50 -4.30 -25.37
C VAL A 480 -17.72 -3.56 -25.91
N GLU A 481 -17.71 -3.23 -27.21
CA GLU A 481 -18.90 -2.64 -27.83
C GLU A 481 -20.02 -3.68 -27.94
N VAL A 482 -21.11 -3.47 -27.20
CA VAL A 482 -22.32 -4.29 -27.28
C VAL A 482 -23.42 -3.57 -28.08
N THR A 483 -24.14 -4.33 -28.91
CA THR A 483 -25.35 -3.90 -29.64
C THR A 483 -26.39 -5.01 -29.62
N LEU A 484 -27.66 -4.65 -29.47
CA LEU A 484 -28.78 -5.59 -29.38
C LEU A 484 -29.15 -6.19 -30.75
N ASP A 485 -29.51 -7.47 -30.77
CA ASP A 485 -29.85 -8.20 -31.99
C ASP A 485 -31.38 -8.16 -32.28
N PRO A 486 -31.83 -7.48 -33.36
CA PRO A 486 -33.24 -7.42 -33.73
C PRO A 486 -33.85 -8.77 -34.13
N ASP A 487 -33.07 -9.77 -34.51
CA ASP A 487 -33.57 -11.10 -34.87
C ASP A 487 -33.82 -12.00 -33.66
N THR A 488 -33.11 -11.78 -32.55
CA THR A 488 -33.43 -12.45 -31.27
C THR A 488 -34.58 -11.78 -30.51
N ALA A 489 -34.76 -10.46 -30.69
CA ALA A 489 -35.66 -9.64 -29.89
C ALA A 489 -37.14 -10.10 -29.94
N HIS A 490 -37.74 -10.24 -28.75
CA HIS A 490 -39.17 -10.55 -28.60
C HIS A 490 -40.09 -9.49 -29.27
N PRO A 491 -41.13 -9.84 -30.05
CA PRO A 491 -41.87 -8.86 -30.86
C PRO A 491 -42.70 -7.79 -30.13
N GLN A 492 -42.72 -7.72 -28.80
CA GLN A 492 -43.22 -6.54 -28.05
C GLN A 492 -42.12 -5.56 -27.63
N LEU A 493 -40.85 -5.85 -27.92
CA LEU A 493 -39.75 -4.95 -27.63
C LEU A 493 -39.65 -3.84 -28.69
N ILE A 494 -39.21 -2.67 -28.23
CA ILE A 494 -38.79 -1.56 -29.07
C ILE A 494 -37.30 -1.38 -28.82
N LEU A 495 -36.52 -1.60 -29.86
CA LEU A 495 -35.11 -1.26 -29.95
C LEU A 495 -34.97 0.16 -30.52
N SER A 496 -33.90 0.87 -30.15
CA SER A 496 -33.44 2.08 -30.84
C SER A 496 -32.67 1.74 -32.12
N ASP A 497 -32.55 2.70 -33.03
CA ASP A 497 -31.91 2.50 -34.35
C ASP A 497 -30.39 2.27 -34.25
N ASP A 498 -29.76 2.70 -33.16
CA ASP A 498 -28.35 2.42 -32.80
C ASP A 498 -28.12 1.05 -32.15
N GLY A 499 -29.20 0.31 -31.84
CA GLY A 499 -29.15 -0.97 -31.14
C GLY A 499 -28.67 -0.89 -29.68
N LYS A 500 -28.63 0.30 -29.05
CA LYS A 500 -28.16 0.47 -27.66
C LYS A 500 -29.27 0.42 -26.62
N GLN A 501 -30.52 0.73 -26.98
CA GLN A 501 -31.64 0.84 -26.03
C GLN A 501 -32.72 -0.22 -26.27
N VAL A 502 -33.35 -0.69 -25.19
CA VAL A 502 -34.53 -1.57 -25.29
C VAL A 502 -35.58 -1.31 -24.21
N GLN A 503 -36.84 -1.17 -24.65
CA GLN A 503 -38.01 -0.99 -23.79
C GLN A 503 -39.18 -1.90 -24.22
N HIS A 504 -40.13 -2.13 -23.31
CA HIS A 504 -41.35 -2.89 -23.61
C HIS A 504 -42.44 -1.97 -24.16
N GLY A 505 -42.80 -2.19 -25.43
CA GLY A 505 -43.78 -1.39 -26.20
C GLY A 505 -45.25 -1.59 -25.79
N GLY A 506 -45.52 -2.20 -24.64
CA GLY A 506 -46.87 -2.39 -24.11
C GLY A 506 -47.66 -3.46 -24.87
N LEU A 507 -48.92 -3.13 -25.19
CA LEU A 507 -49.92 -4.13 -25.63
C LEU A 507 -49.84 -4.51 -27.12
N LYS A 508 -49.14 -3.73 -27.97
CA LYS A 508 -49.05 -4.00 -29.41
C LYS A 508 -47.83 -4.86 -29.73
N LYS A 509 -48.04 -6.16 -29.96
CA LYS A 509 -47.03 -7.04 -30.57
C LYS A 509 -46.81 -6.59 -32.04
N LYS A 510 -45.57 -6.34 -32.44
CA LYS A 510 -45.21 -6.06 -33.84
C LYS A 510 -45.35 -7.35 -34.66
N ASN A 511 -45.84 -7.24 -35.89
CA ASN A 511 -45.86 -8.36 -36.86
C ASN A 511 -44.47 -8.55 -37.49
N LEU A 512 -43.48 -8.94 -36.67
CA LEU A 512 -42.16 -9.37 -37.13
C LEU A 512 -42.22 -10.83 -37.61
N PRO A 513 -41.38 -11.24 -38.57
CA PRO A 513 -41.23 -12.65 -38.92
C PRO A 513 -40.68 -13.43 -37.72
N ASP A 514 -41.30 -14.57 -37.41
CA ASP A 514 -40.75 -15.52 -36.45
C ASP A 514 -39.57 -16.28 -37.07
N ASN A 515 -38.59 -16.59 -36.25
CA ASN A 515 -37.38 -17.33 -36.61
C ASN A 515 -36.96 -18.19 -35.39
N PRO A 516 -36.04 -19.17 -35.53
CA PRO A 516 -35.61 -20.00 -34.39
C PRO A 516 -34.98 -19.19 -33.25
N GLU A 517 -34.20 -18.16 -33.60
CA GLU A 517 -33.42 -17.33 -32.69
C GLU A 517 -34.25 -16.38 -31.81
N ARG A 518 -35.51 -16.13 -32.19
CA ARG A 518 -36.38 -15.12 -31.59
C ARG A 518 -37.09 -15.59 -30.32
N PHE A 519 -37.04 -14.80 -29.26
CA PHE A 519 -37.88 -15.02 -28.08
C PHE A 519 -39.38 -14.81 -28.38
N ASP A 520 -40.25 -15.74 -27.98
CA ASP A 520 -41.67 -15.79 -28.40
C ASP A 520 -42.70 -15.33 -27.35
N GLN A 521 -42.41 -15.60 -26.06
CA GLN A 521 -43.25 -15.38 -24.88
C GLN A 521 -42.59 -14.48 -23.83
N CYS A 522 -41.27 -14.62 -23.61
CA CYS A 522 -40.53 -13.79 -22.65
C CYS A 522 -40.01 -12.51 -23.34
N PRO A 523 -40.15 -11.32 -22.72
CA PRO A 523 -39.75 -10.03 -23.33
C PRO A 523 -38.23 -9.81 -23.22
N CYS A 524 -37.46 -10.64 -23.91
CA CYS A 524 -36.00 -10.69 -23.86
C CYS A 524 -35.35 -10.42 -25.23
N VAL A 525 -34.06 -10.12 -25.22
CA VAL A 525 -33.19 -9.91 -26.40
C VAL A 525 -31.74 -10.28 -26.03
N LEU A 526 -30.98 -10.80 -26.98
CA LEU A 526 -29.52 -10.97 -26.87
C LEU A 526 -28.80 -9.83 -27.58
N ALA A 527 -27.54 -9.61 -27.24
CA ALA A 527 -26.63 -8.88 -28.12
C ALA A 527 -26.28 -9.66 -29.39
N LYS A 528 -25.80 -8.92 -30.39
CA LYS A 528 -25.27 -9.44 -31.65
C LYS A 528 -23.83 -9.95 -31.52
N GLN A 529 -23.08 -9.37 -30.57
CA GLN A 529 -21.73 -9.78 -30.20
C GLN A 529 -21.76 -11.06 -29.33
N SER A 530 -20.78 -11.95 -29.54
CA SER A 530 -20.69 -13.25 -28.89
C SER A 530 -19.24 -13.58 -28.52
N PHE A 531 -19.00 -14.08 -27.31
CA PHE A 531 -17.66 -14.26 -26.75
C PHE A 531 -17.43 -15.72 -26.34
N SER A 532 -16.31 -16.32 -26.78
CA SER A 532 -15.99 -17.74 -26.55
C SER A 532 -14.61 -17.97 -25.90
N SER A 533 -13.97 -16.88 -25.46
CA SER A 533 -12.63 -16.81 -24.88
C SER A 533 -12.36 -15.36 -24.49
N GLY A 534 -11.48 -15.14 -23.52
CA GLY A 534 -11.08 -13.83 -23.03
C GLY A 534 -12.06 -13.21 -22.04
N ARG A 535 -11.69 -12.03 -21.56
CA ARG A 535 -12.47 -11.21 -20.63
C ARG A 535 -13.29 -10.18 -21.41
N PHE A 536 -14.46 -9.80 -20.88
CA PHE A 536 -15.24 -8.70 -21.44
C PHE A 536 -16.14 -8.01 -20.41
N TYR A 537 -16.37 -6.72 -20.61
CA TYR A 537 -17.15 -5.85 -19.74
C TYR A 537 -18.14 -4.98 -20.54
N TYR A 538 -19.33 -4.75 -20.00
CA TYR A 538 -20.27 -3.76 -20.53
C TYR A 538 -21.17 -3.18 -19.43
N GLU A 539 -21.63 -1.94 -19.60
CA GLU A 539 -22.51 -1.26 -18.66
C GLU A 539 -23.94 -1.08 -19.20
N VAL A 540 -24.92 -1.09 -18.30
CA VAL A 540 -26.34 -0.89 -18.64
C VAL A 540 -27.00 0.05 -17.63
N GLN A 541 -27.49 1.20 -18.09
CA GLN A 541 -28.36 2.08 -17.29
C GLN A 541 -29.72 1.39 -17.07
N VAL A 542 -30.15 1.35 -15.82
CA VAL A 542 -31.38 0.75 -15.30
C VAL A 542 -32.25 1.75 -14.52
N GLU A 543 -31.81 3.02 -14.46
CA GLU A 543 -32.51 4.15 -13.85
C GLU A 543 -34.00 4.20 -14.21
N GLY A 544 -34.86 4.55 -13.24
CA GLY A 544 -36.31 4.64 -13.42
C GLY A 544 -37.03 3.30 -13.67
N LYS A 545 -36.32 2.17 -13.76
CA LYS A 545 -36.93 0.85 -13.93
C LYS A 545 -37.28 0.19 -12.59
N THR A 546 -38.38 -0.54 -12.60
CA THR A 546 -38.93 -1.22 -11.41
C THR A 546 -38.88 -2.75 -11.53
N GLN A 547 -38.60 -3.26 -12.74
CA GLN A 547 -38.22 -4.66 -13.01
C GLN A 547 -37.29 -4.76 -14.22
N TRP A 548 -36.26 -5.60 -14.14
CA TRP A 548 -35.37 -5.97 -15.25
C TRP A 548 -34.68 -7.32 -14.99
N ASP A 549 -34.11 -7.96 -16.02
CA ASP A 549 -33.12 -9.04 -15.91
C ASP A 549 -31.90 -8.67 -16.78
N LEU A 550 -30.67 -8.89 -16.27
CA LEU A 550 -29.40 -8.61 -16.94
C LEU A 550 -28.38 -9.72 -16.69
N GLY A 551 -27.46 -9.93 -17.63
CA GLY A 551 -26.34 -10.88 -17.50
C GLY A 551 -25.93 -11.51 -18.82
N VAL A 552 -25.49 -12.75 -18.82
CA VAL A 552 -25.06 -13.47 -20.03
C VAL A 552 -25.74 -14.83 -20.17
N ALA A 553 -25.91 -15.27 -21.41
CA ALA A 553 -26.55 -16.53 -21.78
C ALA A 553 -25.73 -17.29 -22.83
N ARG A 554 -25.83 -18.63 -22.88
CA ARG A 554 -25.17 -19.44 -23.92
C ARG A 554 -25.85 -19.34 -25.28
N GLU A 555 -25.13 -19.71 -26.33
CA GLU A 555 -25.69 -19.88 -27.68
C GLU A 555 -26.90 -20.84 -27.72
N SER A 556 -26.81 -21.97 -27.00
CA SER A 556 -27.80 -23.07 -27.03
C SER A 556 -29.04 -22.89 -26.15
N ILE A 557 -29.23 -21.74 -25.48
CA ILE A 557 -30.39 -21.54 -24.59
C ILE A 557 -31.72 -21.82 -25.29
N ASN A 558 -32.68 -22.40 -24.55
CA ASN A 558 -34.06 -22.42 -25.03
C ASN A 558 -34.62 -20.99 -25.03
N ARG A 559 -35.10 -20.55 -26.21
CA ARG A 559 -35.68 -19.20 -26.43
C ARG A 559 -37.20 -19.22 -26.60
N LYS A 560 -37.84 -20.41 -26.59
CA LYS A 560 -39.27 -20.58 -26.82
C LYS A 560 -40.03 -20.96 -25.54
N GLY A 561 -41.21 -20.40 -25.34
CA GLY A 561 -42.03 -20.58 -24.15
C GLY A 561 -41.48 -19.86 -22.90
N LYS A 562 -41.85 -20.38 -21.71
CA LYS A 562 -41.55 -19.74 -20.42
C LYS A 562 -40.13 -20.05 -19.96
N ILE A 563 -39.23 -19.09 -20.12
CA ILE A 563 -37.86 -19.13 -19.59
C ILE A 563 -37.86 -18.93 -18.07
N THR A 564 -37.04 -19.72 -17.38
CA THR A 564 -36.66 -19.53 -15.97
C THR A 564 -35.13 -19.52 -15.94
N PRO A 565 -34.46 -18.36 -15.84
CA PRO A 565 -33.00 -18.31 -15.98
C PRO A 565 -32.30 -19.03 -14.83
N SER A 566 -31.35 -19.92 -15.16
CA SER A 566 -30.43 -20.57 -14.23
C SER A 566 -29.11 -20.93 -14.94
N PRO A 567 -27.98 -21.09 -14.22
CA PRO A 567 -26.72 -21.58 -14.81
C PRO A 567 -26.83 -22.97 -15.45
N GLN A 568 -27.73 -23.82 -14.95
CA GLN A 568 -28.04 -25.14 -15.53
C GLN A 568 -28.75 -25.02 -16.88
N ASP A 569 -29.63 -24.04 -17.02
CA ASP A 569 -30.34 -23.70 -18.27
C ASP A 569 -29.51 -22.77 -19.18
N GLY A 570 -28.26 -22.47 -18.83
CA GLY A 570 -27.34 -21.66 -19.62
C GLY A 570 -27.39 -20.15 -19.41
N TYR A 571 -27.86 -19.66 -18.25
CA TYR A 571 -28.00 -18.24 -17.92
C TYR A 571 -27.26 -17.84 -16.62
N TRP A 572 -26.40 -16.83 -16.69
CA TRP A 572 -25.78 -16.17 -15.53
C TRP A 572 -26.32 -14.75 -15.45
N THR A 573 -27.37 -14.57 -14.64
CA THR A 573 -28.14 -13.32 -14.60
C THR A 573 -28.51 -12.91 -13.18
N ILE A 574 -28.63 -11.60 -12.98
CA ILE A 574 -29.31 -11.01 -11.81
C ILE A 574 -30.60 -10.30 -12.28
N TRP A 575 -31.53 -10.07 -11.36
CA TRP A 575 -32.78 -9.37 -11.65
C TRP A 575 -33.22 -8.41 -10.56
N LEU A 576 -34.03 -7.43 -10.96
CA LEU A 576 -34.86 -6.59 -10.10
C LEU A 576 -36.34 -6.96 -10.25
N ARG A 577 -37.07 -7.02 -9.13
CA ARG A 577 -38.53 -7.08 -9.07
C ARG A 577 -39.10 -6.20 -7.97
N ASN A 578 -40.28 -5.64 -8.22
CA ASN A 578 -41.05 -4.87 -7.22
C ASN A 578 -40.23 -3.74 -6.59
N GLU A 579 -39.55 -2.95 -7.42
CA GLU A 579 -38.81 -1.73 -7.04
C GLU A 579 -37.54 -1.95 -6.19
N ASN A 580 -37.49 -2.96 -5.29
CA ASN A 580 -36.36 -3.15 -4.36
C ASN A 580 -35.89 -4.60 -4.11
N LYS A 581 -36.42 -5.60 -4.82
CA LYS A 581 -36.03 -7.01 -4.63
C LYS A 581 -35.04 -7.43 -5.70
N TYR A 582 -33.77 -7.56 -5.30
CA TYR A 582 -32.68 -8.04 -6.13
C TYR A 582 -32.38 -9.52 -5.85
N SER A 583 -32.05 -10.28 -6.89
CA SER A 583 -31.63 -11.68 -6.74
C SER A 583 -30.74 -12.13 -7.89
N ALA A 584 -29.78 -13.00 -7.59
CA ALA A 584 -29.06 -13.78 -8.59
C ALA A 584 -29.80 -15.07 -8.93
N CYS A 585 -29.84 -15.44 -10.21
CA CYS A 585 -30.45 -16.68 -10.72
C CYS A 585 -29.63 -17.95 -10.46
N ALA A 586 -28.81 -17.98 -9.40
CA ALA A 586 -28.17 -19.19 -8.91
C ALA A 586 -29.20 -20.27 -8.51
N VAL A 587 -28.72 -21.48 -8.24
CA VAL A 587 -29.56 -22.59 -7.74
C VAL A 587 -28.98 -23.11 -6.41
N PRO A 588 -29.66 -22.88 -5.26
CA PRO A 588 -30.86 -22.06 -5.09
C PRO A 588 -30.62 -20.57 -5.37
N SER A 589 -31.69 -19.83 -5.69
CA SER A 589 -31.59 -18.41 -6.03
C SER A 589 -31.16 -17.59 -4.81
N VAL A 590 -30.09 -16.82 -4.97
CA VAL A 590 -29.51 -16.00 -3.90
C VAL A 590 -30.17 -14.63 -3.92
N ARG A 591 -30.79 -14.24 -2.81
CA ARG A 591 -31.31 -12.88 -2.61
C ARG A 591 -30.14 -11.93 -2.37
N LEU A 592 -30.13 -10.81 -3.08
CA LEU A 592 -29.11 -9.78 -2.97
C LEU A 592 -29.62 -8.64 -2.07
N SER A 593 -28.71 -8.07 -1.28
CA SER A 593 -28.99 -7.01 -0.32
C SER A 593 -28.10 -5.81 -0.65
N LEU A 594 -28.61 -4.89 -1.48
CA LEU A 594 -27.90 -3.69 -1.89
C LEU A 594 -28.16 -2.55 -0.90
N THR A 595 -27.15 -1.69 -0.72
CA THR A 595 -27.22 -0.44 0.07
C THR A 595 -27.98 0.67 -0.66
N SER A 596 -27.77 0.73 -1.97
CA SER A 596 -28.36 1.65 -2.96
C SER A 596 -29.29 0.89 -3.91
N GLN A 597 -30.10 1.64 -4.66
CA GLN A 597 -30.59 1.16 -5.95
C GLN A 597 -29.57 1.59 -7.01
N PRO A 598 -28.94 0.67 -7.77
CA PRO A 598 -28.05 1.06 -8.85
C PRO A 598 -28.86 1.79 -9.94
N GLU A 599 -28.32 2.88 -10.46
CA GLU A 599 -28.83 3.55 -11.66
C GLU A 599 -28.16 2.97 -12.91
N LYS A 600 -26.97 2.39 -12.76
CA LYS A 600 -26.22 1.66 -13.79
C LYS A 600 -25.61 0.35 -13.24
N VAL A 601 -25.71 -0.72 -14.02
CA VAL A 601 -25.18 -2.05 -13.70
C VAL A 601 -24.10 -2.46 -14.70
N GLY A 602 -22.91 -2.74 -14.19
CA GLY A 602 -21.80 -3.30 -14.95
C GLY A 602 -21.84 -4.83 -14.94
N VAL A 603 -21.54 -5.46 -16.07
CA VAL A 603 -21.45 -6.92 -16.21
C VAL A 603 -20.07 -7.28 -16.74
N PHE A 604 -19.29 -7.97 -15.91
CA PHE A 604 -17.97 -8.51 -16.25
C PHE A 604 -18.06 -10.03 -16.46
N VAL A 605 -17.28 -10.54 -17.42
CA VAL A 605 -17.06 -11.98 -17.61
C VAL A 605 -15.57 -12.23 -17.79
N ASP A 606 -15.06 -13.25 -17.09
CA ASP A 606 -13.79 -13.90 -17.42
C ASP A 606 -14.12 -15.32 -17.91
N TYR A 607 -13.88 -15.58 -19.20
CA TYR A 607 -14.28 -16.85 -19.82
C TYR A 607 -13.37 -18.02 -19.39
N GLU A 608 -12.09 -17.75 -19.15
CA GLU A 608 -11.09 -18.75 -18.78
C GLU A 608 -11.18 -19.15 -17.30
N GLU A 609 -11.35 -18.19 -16.38
CA GLU A 609 -11.56 -18.46 -14.94
C GLU A 609 -13.01 -18.86 -14.60
N GLY A 610 -13.93 -18.76 -15.56
CA GLY A 610 -15.32 -19.15 -15.37
C GLY A 610 -16.09 -18.21 -14.44
N LEU A 611 -15.92 -16.90 -14.63
CA LEU A 611 -16.48 -15.85 -13.78
C LEU A 611 -17.56 -15.05 -14.52
N VAL A 612 -18.66 -14.74 -13.83
CA VAL A 612 -19.59 -13.65 -14.22
C VAL A 612 -19.84 -12.77 -13.01
N SER A 613 -19.34 -11.55 -13.04
CA SER A 613 -19.47 -10.57 -11.95
C SER A 613 -20.35 -9.39 -12.33
N PHE A 614 -21.10 -8.89 -11.36
CA PHE A 614 -22.04 -7.79 -11.51
C PHE A 614 -21.66 -6.66 -10.56
N TYR A 615 -21.69 -5.42 -11.03
CA TYR A 615 -21.27 -4.24 -10.27
C TYR A 615 -22.36 -3.17 -10.28
N ASP A 616 -22.59 -2.54 -9.13
CA ASP A 616 -23.23 -1.22 -9.01
C ASP A 616 -22.13 -0.22 -9.42
N VAL A 617 -22.26 0.36 -10.62
CA VAL A 617 -21.20 1.21 -11.19
C VAL A 617 -21.11 2.52 -10.41
N ASP A 618 -22.26 3.01 -9.94
CA ASP A 618 -22.40 4.31 -9.31
C ASP A 618 -21.86 4.29 -7.86
N ALA A 619 -21.98 3.15 -7.18
CA ALA A 619 -21.38 2.90 -5.86
C ALA A 619 -20.01 2.16 -5.92
N ALA A 620 -19.47 1.91 -7.12
CA ALA A 620 -18.30 1.07 -7.37
C ALA A 620 -18.32 -0.36 -6.77
N ALA A 621 -19.50 -0.86 -6.39
CA ALA A 621 -19.64 -2.01 -5.49
C ALA A 621 -19.96 -3.32 -6.22
N LEU A 622 -19.31 -4.42 -5.84
CA LEU A 622 -19.65 -5.75 -6.34
C LEU A 622 -21.03 -6.20 -5.84
N ILE A 623 -21.99 -6.36 -6.75
CA ILE A 623 -23.35 -6.87 -6.49
C ILE A 623 -23.34 -8.38 -6.25
N TYR A 624 -22.70 -9.14 -7.15
CA TYR A 624 -22.64 -10.61 -7.10
C TYR A 624 -21.61 -11.18 -8.07
N SER A 625 -21.07 -12.37 -7.78
CA SER A 625 -20.23 -13.15 -8.70
C SER A 625 -20.70 -14.60 -8.79
N PHE A 626 -20.88 -15.11 -10.00
CA PHE A 626 -20.95 -16.54 -10.29
C PHE A 626 -19.53 -17.04 -10.59
N THR A 627 -19.00 -17.93 -9.73
CA THR A 627 -17.63 -18.45 -9.82
C THR A 627 -17.58 -19.92 -10.24
N GLY A 628 -16.54 -20.36 -10.93
CA GLY A 628 -16.33 -21.77 -11.30
C GLY A 628 -17.25 -22.25 -12.44
N CYS A 629 -17.67 -21.33 -13.31
CA CYS A 629 -18.58 -21.59 -14.41
C CYS A 629 -17.85 -22.27 -15.58
N CYS A 630 -18.12 -23.56 -15.82
CA CYS A 630 -17.53 -24.27 -16.97
C CYS A 630 -18.24 -23.91 -18.28
N PHE A 631 -17.79 -22.82 -18.93
CA PHE A 631 -18.23 -22.43 -20.27
C PHE A 631 -17.66 -23.36 -21.35
N LYS A 632 -18.44 -23.59 -22.43
CA LYS A 632 -18.12 -24.55 -23.51
C LYS A 632 -18.62 -24.09 -24.89
N GLU A 633 -19.23 -22.91 -24.93
CA GLU A 633 -20.04 -22.35 -26.00
C GLU A 633 -19.94 -20.83 -25.88
N LYS A 634 -20.21 -20.09 -26.96
CA LYS A 634 -20.24 -18.62 -26.87
C LYS A 634 -21.25 -18.15 -25.82
N LEU A 635 -20.88 -17.09 -25.12
CA LEU A 635 -21.74 -16.29 -24.29
C LEU A 635 -22.20 -15.04 -25.06
N TYR A 636 -23.47 -14.71 -24.90
CA TYR A 636 -24.12 -13.52 -25.44
C TYR A 636 -24.63 -12.68 -24.26
N PRO A 637 -24.33 -11.37 -24.20
CA PRO A 637 -25.02 -10.42 -23.33
C PRO A 637 -26.56 -10.54 -23.49
N TYR A 638 -27.27 -10.59 -22.38
CA TYR A 638 -28.70 -10.91 -22.29
C TYR A 638 -29.46 -9.82 -21.52
N PHE A 639 -30.56 -9.35 -22.12
CA PHE A 639 -31.32 -8.21 -21.61
C PHE A 639 -32.82 -8.51 -21.60
N SER A 640 -33.49 -8.08 -20.53
CA SER A 640 -34.93 -8.19 -20.35
C SER A 640 -35.44 -6.94 -19.64
N PRO A 641 -36.01 -5.95 -20.35
CA PRO A 641 -36.55 -4.74 -19.72
C PRO A 641 -37.84 -5.00 -18.93
N ARG A 642 -38.37 -6.24 -18.97
CA ARG A 642 -39.63 -6.72 -18.39
C ARG A 642 -40.87 -5.98 -18.92
N PRO A 643 -42.10 -6.43 -18.62
CA PRO A 643 -43.30 -5.72 -19.05
C PRO A 643 -43.36 -4.29 -18.48
N ASN A 644 -44.03 -3.40 -19.19
CA ASN A 644 -44.15 -1.97 -18.86
C ASN A 644 -45.04 -1.68 -17.63
N TYR A 645 -45.97 -2.59 -17.27
CA TYR A 645 -46.91 -2.47 -16.15
C TYR A 645 -47.69 -1.13 -16.10
N GLY A 646 -48.15 -0.65 -17.25
CA GLY A 646 -49.01 0.55 -17.34
C GLY A 646 -48.28 1.86 -17.08
N GLY A 647 -46.99 1.95 -17.43
CA GLY A 647 -46.13 3.13 -17.23
C GLY A 647 -45.06 2.91 -16.16
N LYS A 648 -45.34 2.10 -15.14
CA LYS A 648 -44.48 1.86 -13.96
C LYS A 648 -43.10 1.26 -14.25
N ASN A 649 -42.88 0.71 -15.44
CA ASN A 649 -41.59 0.15 -15.85
C ASN A 649 -41.30 0.52 -17.32
N SER A 650 -41.70 1.73 -17.70
CA SER A 650 -41.61 2.23 -19.09
C SER A 650 -40.18 2.58 -19.52
N ALA A 651 -39.30 2.98 -18.60
CA ALA A 651 -37.93 3.34 -18.90
C ALA A 651 -37.16 2.21 -19.62
N PRO A 652 -36.33 2.54 -20.64
CA PRO A 652 -35.51 1.58 -21.35
C PRO A 652 -34.37 1.03 -20.48
N LEU A 653 -33.85 -0.13 -20.85
CA LEU A 653 -32.44 -0.47 -20.58
C LEU A 653 -31.60 0.23 -21.65
N ILE A 654 -30.52 0.91 -21.25
CA ILE A 654 -29.60 1.60 -22.18
C ILE A 654 -28.21 1.03 -21.98
N ILE A 655 -27.61 0.46 -23.03
CA ILE A 655 -26.18 0.11 -23.07
C ILE A 655 -25.40 1.41 -23.17
N SER A 656 -24.56 1.70 -22.16
CA SER A 656 -23.75 2.91 -22.08
C SER A 656 -22.25 2.58 -22.22
N PRO A 657 -21.44 3.45 -22.84
CA PRO A 657 -19.99 3.32 -22.78
C PRO A 657 -19.47 3.61 -21.37
N VAL A 658 -18.28 3.12 -21.04
CA VAL A 658 -17.57 3.46 -19.81
C VAL A 658 -17.12 4.92 -19.87
N ASN A 659 -17.69 5.75 -19.01
CA ASN A 659 -17.23 7.12 -18.83
C ASN A 659 -15.92 7.13 -18.03
N GLN A 660 -14.78 7.05 -18.73
CA GLN A 660 -13.46 7.30 -18.14
C GLN A 660 -13.32 8.79 -17.79
N THR A 661 -13.76 9.18 -16.59
CA THR A 661 -13.36 10.45 -15.97
C THR A 661 -11.94 10.31 -15.44
N GLU A 662 -11.01 11.04 -16.05
CA GLU A 662 -9.59 11.17 -15.66
C GLU A 662 -9.42 11.75 -14.25
#